data_AF-A0A0G0P4I0-F1
#
_entry.id   AF-A0A0G0P4I0-F1
#
_cell.length_a   1.000
_cell.length_b   1.000
_cell.length_c   1.000
_cell.angle_alpha   90.00
_cell.angle_beta   90.00
_cell.angle_gamma   90.00
#
_symmetry.space_group_name_H-M   'P 1'
#
loop_
_entity.id
_entity.type
_entity.pdbx_description
1 polymer ?
#
loop_
_entity_poly.entity_id
_entity_poly.type
_entity_poly.pdbx_seq_one_letter_code
_entity_poly.pdbx_strand_id
1 'polypeptide(L)'
;MITTATPTPTEAPNGTFQEATVEADEVNAASDRVTLPSIRAFGTDSFNGAATVDYPIGLPQGSGISVPGLSVNYSSSAIDDMFIGVETKWRNDASHSYQKQASQVGLGWGLSGFASISRDTQGTLNDPNDDTFILSLPSGSANLSKESDDGAYSVWRTVPNLKVKVERYARCKMHNYGDGSMNICRYSWTATMPDGTKYYFGSPTTQASWKRANDPDASYFAEGTGNDWFPLYETTNSYGTRAWLIYGSDFKGWHALTYKWSLYSIESVYANSEAKAFYSDRFAFGDYQGKKYVSAVYPAKITYGLHEAAFEYEPRSDKATHQGDRATPEQPIKSTDRLKKILVKSRNQVQNAYTFEYIYGYRASDHPDPNNPVGGKAIHSLLKKITVWDSDPAANASAKRLPSYTFSYGANCNGFSGGCPLTSFNSDSGTTQVQTPNDFFLREADNGLNGKTVFEYFTDGGGGNALSVQYCDPDKIDFEERTCKTDHRYNIQTHRVAARIDYDGMGNSFRTALNYSTNTPLAYVDGYGEVEYWFDGRNCCKASSSGSCRVGVPSGCKCPGDSYTGVTNHQWDCSGGTNCDWDSRSRTDCSQDYPREYVYRCTNPANSNRYICPGTNRNPNMTCISNCRLSYNSNPFKGYEFLGYPDVETVVYEKNSASDVAARSKSFFHQAIQTASCFKPSPLKGIAFKNQVYDADNPTKYSEEIQSYRVRFGPMFATETELADSELNSYCPNYNQNTKVSLVLPTESVAKSFMPSPTLCTKSTTDYNNLDGTRDAYANPHKTTNWGKVSCTNPSQDDTTDTPRYSYSDYTSANATRWILPLPKESWMGSSNPVNGYNHTRIFYDNQTYGNLGDRGQLTKTQTLIGGNVNSESTIAYNGTYPWQVFRTTDPYGRRTTTYYDGIYKIFPTQVTNDAGQTVSTTYDFNISATNHPNYGGNRGLPLAVRDANNAITHNVYDSWGRLIRTYLPGKNYTDAKPSSLTQYYYFNEDEQSPCDVSTNCLVGLGKLLNGTYTPKMLVGSATYYSEVGPAGVRPGNHSYYNGLGQLVQSRQVWIHEQWENLGIPVEGEGYRDLLTSATYNSLGQAEYSSSVYTAQPYNSYPKILMTLVIL
;
A
#
# COMPACT_ATOMS: atom_id res chain seq x y z
N MET A 1 47.25 -48.44 23.92
CA MET A 1 46.92 -48.43 25.37
C MET A 1 46.68 -46.97 25.71
N ILE A 2 45.46 -46.46 25.76
CA ILE A 2 44.40 -46.75 26.74
C ILE A 2 43.06 -46.88 26.01
N THR A 3 42.25 -47.82 26.48
CA THR A 3 41.00 -48.34 25.91
C THR A 3 39.82 -47.35 26.05
N THR A 4 39.13 -47.07 24.94
CA THR A 4 37.81 -46.43 24.90
C THR A 4 36.72 -47.47 25.13
N ALA A 5 36.05 -47.40 26.28
CA ALA A 5 34.85 -48.18 26.56
C ALA A 5 33.62 -47.48 25.95
N THR A 6 32.95 -48.18 25.05
CA THR A 6 31.56 -47.94 24.62
C THR A 6 30.59 -48.01 25.80
N PRO A 7 29.70 -47.03 26.00
CA PRO A 7 28.51 -47.22 26.82
C PRO A 7 27.41 -47.88 25.98
N THR A 8 27.01 -49.08 26.41
CA THR A 8 25.79 -49.79 26.04
C THR A 8 24.54 -48.92 26.29
N PRO A 9 23.51 -48.98 25.42
CA PRO A 9 22.24 -48.30 25.65
C PRO A 9 21.50 -49.02 26.79
N THR A 10 21.35 -48.34 27.92
CA THR A 10 20.47 -48.77 29.02
C THR A 10 19.01 -48.68 28.57
N GLU A 11 18.28 -49.78 28.76
CA GLU A 11 16.84 -49.89 28.53
C GLU A 11 16.07 -48.73 29.17
N ALA A 12 15.19 -48.11 28.39
CA ALA A 12 14.21 -47.15 28.88
C ALA A 12 13.26 -47.86 29.86
N PRO A 13 12.94 -47.26 31.01
CA PRO A 13 11.89 -47.78 31.89
C PRO A 13 10.57 -47.83 31.12
N ASN A 14 9.83 -48.94 31.27
CA ASN A 14 8.46 -49.09 30.79
C ASN A 14 7.57 -47.96 31.35
N GLY A 15 7.47 -46.87 30.61
CA GLY A 15 6.49 -45.81 30.78
C GLY A 15 5.44 -45.94 29.69
N THR A 16 4.21 -46.26 30.09
CA THR A 16 3.03 -46.13 29.24
C THR A 16 2.98 -44.72 28.66
N PHE A 17 3.13 -44.59 27.34
CA PHE A 17 2.79 -43.37 26.61
C PHE A 17 1.28 -43.16 26.76
N GLN A 18 0.88 -42.29 27.70
CA GLN A 18 -0.43 -41.65 27.60
C GLN A 18 -0.34 -40.60 26.51
N GLU A 19 -1.19 -40.76 25.49
CA GLU A 19 -1.48 -39.74 24.49
C GLU A 19 -1.72 -38.41 25.21
N ALA A 20 -0.84 -37.44 24.97
CA ALA A 20 -1.12 -36.05 25.30
C ALA A 20 -2.32 -35.63 24.44
N THR A 21 -3.46 -35.47 25.10
CA THR A 21 -4.72 -35.05 24.50
C THR A 21 -4.55 -33.71 23.79
N VAL A 22 -4.90 -33.71 22.50
CA VAL A 22 -4.92 -32.58 21.56
C VAL A 22 -5.93 -31.47 21.98
N GLU A 23 -6.63 -31.64 23.10
CA GLU A 23 -7.70 -30.73 23.55
C GLU A 23 -7.21 -29.40 24.15
N ALA A 24 -5.94 -29.27 24.51
CA ALA A 24 -5.41 -28.04 25.11
C ALA A 24 -5.04 -26.95 24.07
N ASP A 25 -4.65 -27.33 22.85
CA ASP A 25 -4.21 -26.36 21.83
C ASP A 25 -5.37 -25.71 21.06
N GLU A 26 -6.51 -26.40 20.90
CA GLU A 26 -7.69 -25.80 20.25
C GLU A 26 -8.35 -24.70 21.13
N VAL A 27 -8.19 -24.76 22.46
CA VAL A 27 -8.66 -23.71 23.37
C VAL A 27 -7.76 -22.47 23.32
N ASN A 28 -6.46 -22.65 23.04
CA ASN A 28 -5.51 -21.54 22.84
C ASN A 28 -5.72 -20.82 21.50
N ALA A 29 -6.17 -21.51 20.45
CA ALA A 29 -6.48 -20.89 19.15
C ALA A 29 -7.67 -19.89 19.21
N ALA A 30 -8.56 -20.00 20.21
CA ALA A 30 -9.62 -19.00 20.44
C ALA A 30 -9.14 -17.78 21.25
N SER A 31 -8.00 -17.89 21.96
CA SER A 31 -7.33 -16.78 22.64
C SER A 31 -6.54 -15.88 21.67
N ASP A 32 -6.32 -16.34 20.43
CA ASP A 32 -5.61 -15.65 19.35
C ASP A 32 -6.36 -14.45 18.74
N ARG A 33 -7.56 -14.12 19.27
CA ARG A 33 -8.31 -12.91 18.90
C ARG A 33 -8.01 -11.70 19.79
N VAL A 34 -7.02 -11.80 20.67
CA VAL A 34 -6.50 -10.63 21.38
C VAL A 34 -5.69 -9.81 20.38
N THR A 35 -6.28 -8.74 19.86
CA THR A 35 -5.52 -7.73 19.12
C THR A 35 -4.57 -7.06 20.12
N LEU A 36 -3.33 -7.54 20.17
CA LEU A 36 -2.30 -6.90 20.96
C LEU A 36 -2.01 -5.50 20.40
N PRO A 37 -1.70 -4.53 21.27
CA PRO A 37 -1.25 -3.22 20.84
C PRO A 37 -0.07 -3.37 19.88
N SER A 38 -0.03 -2.62 18.79
CA SER A 38 1.05 -2.74 17.81
C SER A 38 1.22 -1.44 17.05
N ILE A 39 2.46 -1.16 16.64
CA ILE A 39 2.84 -0.10 15.71
C ILE A 39 3.42 -0.66 14.42
N ARG A 40 3.35 -1.99 14.20
CA ARG A 40 3.99 -2.65 13.03
C ARG A 40 3.55 -2.07 11.69
N ALA A 41 2.39 -1.42 11.67
CA ALA A 41 1.86 -0.79 10.49
C ALA A 41 2.26 0.69 10.34
N PHE A 42 3.08 1.23 11.24
CA PHE A 42 3.68 2.56 11.16
C PHE A 42 5.13 2.40 10.71
N GLY A 43 5.47 2.99 9.58
CA GLY A 43 6.73 2.72 8.92
C GLY A 43 7.26 3.87 8.10
N THR A 44 8.39 3.62 7.47
CA THR A 44 9.03 4.54 6.54
C THR A 44 9.40 3.75 5.30
N ASP A 45 9.11 4.27 4.12
CA ASP A 45 9.59 3.69 2.87
C ASP A 45 11.04 4.14 2.64
N SER A 46 11.93 3.16 2.69
CA SER A 46 13.37 3.40 2.62
C SER A 46 13.85 3.89 1.24
N PHE A 47 13.12 3.58 0.16
CA PHE A 47 13.49 3.94 -1.21
C PHE A 47 13.07 5.36 -1.56
N ASN A 48 11.88 5.81 -1.14
CA ASN A 48 11.39 7.16 -1.43
C ASN A 48 11.48 8.12 -0.22
N GLY A 49 11.77 7.62 0.97
CA GLY A 49 11.90 8.41 2.20
C GLY A 49 10.57 8.83 2.83
N ALA A 50 9.44 8.25 2.42
CA ALA A 50 8.12 8.65 2.88
C ALA A 50 7.75 8.05 4.25
N ALA A 51 7.00 8.79 5.06
CA ALA A 51 6.29 8.23 6.21
C ALA A 51 5.07 7.45 5.73
N THR A 52 4.84 6.27 6.30
CA THR A 52 3.76 5.36 5.92
C THR A 52 2.98 4.87 7.13
N VAL A 53 1.66 4.75 6.99
CA VAL A 53 0.79 4.08 7.96
C VAL A 53 -0.17 3.18 7.19
N ASP A 54 -0.39 1.93 7.62
CA ASP A 54 -1.48 1.08 7.14
C ASP A 54 -2.40 0.70 8.30
N TYR A 55 -3.70 0.96 8.17
CA TYR A 55 -4.69 0.56 9.14
C TYR A 55 -5.67 -0.44 8.52
N PRO A 56 -5.55 -1.74 8.81
CA PRO A 56 -6.43 -2.75 8.22
C PRO A 56 -7.85 -2.68 8.81
N ILE A 57 -8.85 -2.81 7.94
CA ILE A 57 -10.26 -2.94 8.31
C ILE A 57 -10.61 -4.43 8.33
N GLY A 58 -10.97 -4.94 9.51
CA GLY A 58 -11.30 -6.34 9.72
C GLY A 58 -12.63 -6.72 9.06
N LEU A 59 -12.56 -7.54 8.01
CA LEU A 59 -13.72 -8.11 7.32
C LEU A 59 -13.85 -9.62 7.63
N PRO A 60 -15.06 -10.14 7.88
CA PRO A 60 -15.29 -11.59 8.05
C PRO A 60 -14.91 -12.41 6.82
N GLN A 61 -14.68 -13.72 7.01
CA GLN A 61 -14.41 -14.64 5.92
C GLN A 61 -15.68 -14.99 5.13
N GLY A 62 -15.60 -14.90 3.80
CA GLY A 62 -16.65 -15.32 2.87
C GLY A 62 -16.55 -16.79 2.46
N SER A 63 -17.65 -17.34 1.96
CA SER A 63 -17.72 -18.71 1.42
C SER A 63 -17.01 -18.82 0.08
N GLY A 64 -16.03 -19.72 -0.05
CA GLY A 64 -15.39 -20.03 -1.34
C GLY A 64 -14.61 -18.89 -2.00
N ILE A 65 -14.50 -17.72 -1.37
CA ILE A 65 -13.77 -16.55 -1.81
C ILE A 65 -12.84 -16.07 -0.70
N SER A 66 -11.63 -15.65 -1.07
CA SER A 66 -10.71 -14.98 -0.15
C SER A 66 -11.34 -13.66 0.34
N VAL A 67 -11.21 -13.36 1.63
CA VAL A 67 -11.71 -12.10 2.23
C VAL A 67 -11.22 -10.91 1.40
N PRO A 68 -12.09 -9.97 0.97
CA PRO A 68 -11.61 -8.72 0.40
C PRO A 68 -10.67 -8.00 1.38
N GLY A 69 -9.42 -7.74 0.99
CA GLY A 69 -8.52 -6.92 1.80
C GLY A 69 -8.97 -5.46 1.75
N LEU A 70 -9.15 -4.81 2.89
CA LEU A 70 -9.52 -3.40 3.00
C LEU A 70 -8.64 -2.74 4.07
N SER A 71 -7.96 -1.64 3.72
CA SER A 71 -7.18 -0.84 4.67
C SER A 71 -7.29 0.66 4.37
N VAL A 72 -6.93 1.45 5.37
CA VAL A 72 -6.76 2.90 5.28
C VAL A 72 -5.27 3.17 5.38
N ASN A 73 -4.66 3.70 4.31
CA ASN A 73 -3.22 3.92 4.25
C ASN A 73 -2.86 5.40 4.21
N TYR A 74 -1.71 5.76 4.75
CA TYR A 74 -1.08 7.06 4.65
C TYR A 74 0.24 6.92 3.91
N SER A 75 0.54 7.87 3.02
CA SER A 75 1.89 8.11 2.51
C SER A 75 2.18 9.61 2.45
N SER A 76 3.31 10.04 3.00
CA SER A 76 3.74 11.43 2.84
C SER A 76 4.11 11.78 1.40
N SER A 77 4.56 10.81 0.58
CA SER A 77 4.88 11.05 -0.83
C SER A 77 3.67 11.50 -1.64
N ALA A 78 2.47 11.04 -1.26
CA ALA A 78 1.23 11.43 -1.91
C ALA A 78 0.96 12.93 -1.75
N ILE A 79 1.50 13.58 -0.72
CA ILE A 79 1.37 15.03 -0.49
C ILE A 79 2.30 15.80 -1.43
N ASP A 80 3.54 15.34 -1.58
CA ASP A 80 4.49 15.90 -2.54
C ASP A 80 3.95 15.80 -3.97
N ASP A 81 3.33 14.66 -4.30
CA ASP A 81 2.82 14.39 -5.65
C ASP A 81 1.61 15.26 -6.05
N MET A 82 0.93 15.90 -5.10
CA MET A 82 -0.28 16.70 -5.35
C MET A 82 0.00 18.03 -6.07
N PHE A 83 1.24 18.52 -6.01
CA PHE A 83 1.63 19.83 -6.54
C PHE A 83 2.57 19.75 -7.74
N ILE A 84 2.91 18.55 -8.18
CA ILE A 84 3.79 18.34 -9.34
C ILE A 84 3.20 19.00 -10.59
N GLY A 85 4.01 19.81 -11.27
CA GLY A 85 3.61 20.51 -12.49
C GLY A 85 2.97 21.88 -12.26
N VAL A 86 2.80 22.33 -11.01
CA VAL A 86 2.47 23.72 -10.66
C VAL A 86 3.76 24.53 -10.60
N GLU A 87 3.77 25.80 -11.06
CA GLU A 87 4.91 26.68 -10.78
C GLU A 87 5.08 26.96 -9.27
N THR A 88 6.31 26.96 -8.77
CA THR A 88 6.58 26.98 -7.32
C THR A 88 6.15 28.27 -6.63
N LYS A 89 6.14 29.39 -7.35
CA LYS A 89 5.56 30.65 -6.86
C LYS A 89 4.10 30.50 -6.39
N TRP A 90 3.33 29.56 -6.94
CA TRP A 90 1.93 29.35 -6.59
C TRP A 90 1.69 28.40 -5.43
N ARG A 91 2.64 27.52 -5.08
CA ARG A 91 2.50 26.62 -3.92
C ARG A 91 2.29 27.39 -2.61
N ASN A 92 2.82 28.61 -2.57
CA ASN A 92 2.78 29.52 -1.42
C ASN A 92 1.58 30.48 -1.43
N ASP A 93 0.84 30.59 -2.53
CA ASP A 93 -0.32 31.47 -2.59
C ASP A 93 -1.52 30.76 -1.96
N ALA A 94 -2.05 31.32 -0.89
CA ALA A 94 -3.24 30.82 -0.21
C ALA A 94 -4.48 30.76 -1.12
N SER A 95 -4.51 31.53 -2.21
CA SER A 95 -5.58 31.54 -3.23
C SER A 95 -5.39 30.45 -4.30
N HIS A 96 -4.20 29.84 -4.33
CA HIS A 96 -3.85 28.72 -5.18
C HIS A 96 -3.90 27.42 -4.35
N SER A 97 -5.12 26.96 -4.07
CA SER A 97 -5.41 25.62 -3.51
C SER A 97 -4.88 24.47 -4.39
N TYR A 98 -5.25 23.22 -4.12
CA TYR A 98 -4.64 22.05 -4.79
C TYR A 98 -4.79 22.01 -6.32
N GLN A 99 -3.79 21.49 -7.03
CA GLN A 99 -4.02 20.98 -8.41
C GLN A 99 -4.85 19.69 -8.40
N LYS A 100 -4.63 18.81 -7.41
CA LYS A 100 -5.39 17.57 -7.18
C LYS A 100 -5.89 17.56 -5.74
N GLN A 101 -7.20 17.41 -5.52
CA GLN A 101 -7.77 17.39 -4.17
C GLN A 101 -7.27 16.19 -3.35
N ALA A 102 -7.12 16.37 -2.03
CA ALA A 102 -6.89 15.27 -1.09
C ALA A 102 -8.02 14.22 -1.17
N SER A 103 -7.67 12.95 -0.89
CA SER A 103 -8.64 11.85 -0.97
C SER A 103 -9.80 12.02 0.02
N GLN A 104 -10.81 11.15 -0.11
CA GLN A 104 -11.96 11.10 0.79
C GLN A 104 -11.59 10.74 2.24
N VAL A 105 -10.36 10.30 2.53
CA VAL A 105 -9.88 10.01 3.89
C VAL A 105 -8.96 11.11 4.41
N GLY A 106 -8.81 12.23 3.69
CA GLY A 106 -7.97 13.36 4.08
C GLY A 106 -6.60 13.38 3.40
N LEU A 107 -5.80 14.39 3.71
CA LEU A 107 -4.51 14.67 3.09
C LEU A 107 -3.48 13.56 3.38
N GLY A 108 -2.90 13.00 2.32
CA GLY A 108 -1.94 11.89 2.38
C GLY A 108 -2.56 10.51 2.67
N TRP A 109 -3.86 10.44 2.99
CA TRP A 109 -4.57 9.20 3.29
C TRP A 109 -5.33 8.66 2.08
N GLY A 110 -5.47 7.34 1.97
CA GLY A 110 -6.22 6.65 0.93
C GLY A 110 -6.93 5.38 1.44
N LEU A 111 -7.87 4.88 0.65
CA LEU A 111 -8.50 3.56 0.85
C LEU A 111 -7.85 2.55 -0.09
N SER A 112 -7.37 1.44 0.45
CA SER A 112 -6.98 0.26 -0.33
C SER A 112 -8.15 -0.72 -0.46
N GLY A 113 -7.97 -1.82 -1.20
CA GLY A 113 -8.99 -2.86 -1.34
C GLY A 113 -9.97 -2.67 -2.49
N PHE A 114 -9.88 -1.54 -3.20
CA PHE A 114 -10.65 -1.26 -4.39
C PHE A 114 -9.76 -1.36 -5.62
N ALA A 115 -9.96 -2.42 -6.41
CA ALA A 115 -9.31 -2.51 -7.70
C ALA A 115 -9.97 -1.55 -8.70
N SER A 116 -9.21 -1.03 -9.65
CA SER A 116 -9.76 -0.26 -10.76
C SER A 116 -8.85 -0.29 -11.99
N ILE A 117 -9.43 -0.02 -13.16
CA ILE A 117 -8.66 0.37 -14.34
C ILE A 117 -8.90 1.86 -14.57
N SER A 118 -7.82 2.62 -14.63
CA SER A 118 -7.83 4.06 -14.90
C SER A 118 -7.27 4.33 -16.29
N ARG A 119 -7.84 5.31 -16.98
CA ARG A 119 -7.37 5.85 -18.24
C ARG A 119 -6.61 7.14 -17.97
N ASP A 120 -5.38 7.23 -18.44
CA ASP A 120 -4.64 8.48 -18.56
C ASP A 120 -4.73 8.97 -20.00
N THR A 121 -5.31 10.15 -20.18
CA THR A 121 -5.59 10.74 -21.49
C THR A 121 -4.42 11.57 -22.04
N GLN A 122 -3.25 11.49 -21.41
CA GLN A 122 -2.03 12.20 -21.85
C GLN A 122 -2.21 13.72 -22.04
N GLY A 123 -3.20 14.29 -21.37
CA GLY A 123 -3.57 15.70 -21.45
C GLY A 123 -4.51 16.10 -22.61
N THR A 124 -5.02 15.17 -23.43
CA THR A 124 -6.03 15.47 -24.46
C THR A 124 -7.27 14.57 -24.34
N LEU A 125 -8.49 15.14 -24.39
CA LEU A 125 -9.73 14.34 -24.34
C LEU A 125 -10.21 13.87 -25.72
N ASN A 126 -9.61 14.40 -26.79
CA ASN A 126 -10.09 14.26 -28.16
C ASN A 126 -9.23 13.32 -29.03
N ASP A 127 -8.09 12.84 -28.51
CA ASP A 127 -7.25 11.85 -29.19
C ASP A 127 -7.15 10.55 -28.39
N PRO A 128 -8.22 9.74 -28.34
CA PRO A 128 -8.24 8.52 -27.52
C PRO A 128 -7.24 7.43 -27.97
N ASN A 129 -6.44 7.67 -29.01
CA ASN A 129 -5.40 6.74 -29.46
C ASN A 129 -4.10 6.88 -28.66
N ASP A 130 -3.88 8.03 -28.01
CA ASP A 130 -2.72 8.25 -27.12
C ASP A 130 -3.00 7.79 -25.67
N ASP A 131 -4.26 7.48 -25.35
CA ASP A 131 -4.70 7.02 -24.04
C ASP A 131 -3.89 5.80 -23.57
N THR A 132 -3.42 5.88 -22.32
CA THR A 132 -2.81 4.75 -21.63
C THR A 132 -3.73 4.25 -20.51
N PHE A 133 -3.60 2.98 -20.14
CA PHE A 133 -4.44 2.38 -19.11
C PHE A 133 -3.58 1.80 -17.99
N ILE A 134 -4.02 2.02 -16.76
CA ILE A 134 -3.34 1.55 -15.55
C ILE A 134 -4.31 0.64 -14.80
N LEU A 135 -3.91 -0.60 -14.56
CA LEU A 135 -4.62 -1.53 -13.70
C LEU A 135 -4.09 -1.38 -12.28
N SER A 136 -4.97 -1.13 -11.32
CA SER A 136 -4.69 -1.14 -9.89
C SER A 136 -5.39 -2.34 -9.27
N LEU A 137 -4.61 -3.25 -8.69
CA LEU A 137 -5.07 -4.40 -7.91
C LEU A 137 -4.59 -4.26 -6.46
N PRO A 138 -5.22 -4.95 -5.49
CA PRO A 138 -4.67 -5.03 -4.13
C PRO A 138 -3.22 -5.54 -4.07
N SER A 139 -2.83 -6.36 -5.04
CA SER A 139 -1.47 -6.92 -5.17
C SER A 139 -0.45 -5.99 -5.84
N GLY A 140 -0.86 -4.80 -6.27
CA GLY A 140 -0.01 -3.85 -6.99
C GLY A 140 -0.69 -3.24 -8.21
N SER A 141 -0.07 -2.21 -8.79
CA SER A 141 -0.51 -1.57 -10.02
C SER A 141 0.45 -1.84 -11.18
N ALA A 142 -0.07 -1.82 -12.40
CA ALA A 142 0.73 -1.96 -13.61
C ALA A 142 0.09 -1.23 -14.79
N ASN A 143 0.93 -0.73 -15.70
CA ASN A 143 0.47 -0.22 -16.98
C ASN A 143 -0.07 -1.37 -17.84
N LEU A 144 -1.02 -1.09 -18.72
CA LEU A 144 -1.58 -2.06 -19.64
C LEU A 144 -1.07 -1.80 -21.06
N SER A 145 -0.49 -2.83 -21.66
CA SER A 145 -0.06 -2.82 -23.06
C SER A 145 -0.94 -3.75 -23.88
N LYS A 146 -1.45 -3.27 -25.01
CA LYS A 146 -2.36 -3.99 -25.89
C LYS A 146 -1.59 -5.05 -26.69
N GLU A 147 -2.09 -6.29 -26.69
CA GLU A 147 -1.51 -7.42 -27.43
C GLU A 147 -2.30 -7.73 -28.71
N SER A 148 -3.64 -7.70 -28.64
CA SER A 148 -4.52 -7.96 -29.78
C SER A 148 -5.81 -7.15 -29.67
N ASP A 149 -6.43 -6.82 -30.81
CA ASP A 149 -7.68 -6.05 -30.87
C ASP A 149 -8.40 -6.33 -32.20
N ASP A 150 -9.66 -6.77 -32.14
CA ASP A 150 -10.54 -6.94 -33.30
C ASP A 150 -11.64 -5.86 -33.36
N GLY A 151 -11.57 -4.87 -32.47
CA GLY A 151 -12.54 -3.78 -32.34
C GLY A 151 -13.68 -4.08 -31.35
N ALA A 152 -14.08 -5.34 -31.16
CA ALA A 152 -15.09 -5.75 -30.18
C ALA A 152 -14.47 -6.42 -28.94
N TYR A 153 -13.30 -7.03 -29.10
CA TYR A 153 -12.55 -7.72 -28.07
C TYR A 153 -11.06 -7.43 -28.22
N SER A 154 -10.38 -7.24 -27.08
CA SER A 154 -8.94 -7.02 -27.05
C SER A 154 -8.30 -7.66 -25.82
N VAL A 155 -7.07 -8.13 -25.99
CA VAL A 155 -6.25 -8.72 -24.92
C VAL A 155 -5.12 -7.76 -24.59
N TRP A 156 -4.86 -7.63 -23.29
CA TRP A 156 -3.88 -6.73 -22.72
C TRP A 156 -2.99 -7.49 -21.75
N ARG A 157 -1.73 -7.07 -21.65
CA ARG A 157 -0.81 -7.52 -20.60
C ARG A 157 -0.45 -6.39 -19.67
N THR A 158 0.01 -6.76 -18.48
CA THR A 158 0.55 -5.83 -17.49
C THR A 158 2.03 -5.54 -17.75
N VAL A 159 2.46 -4.31 -17.44
CA VAL A 159 3.86 -3.84 -17.54
C VAL A 159 4.22 -3.14 -16.21
N PRO A 160 5.09 -3.74 -15.37
CA PRO A 160 5.65 -5.09 -15.50
C PRO A 160 4.57 -6.19 -15.44
N ASN A 161 4.88 -7.40 -15.93
CA ASN A 161 3.90 -8.48 -16.01
C ASN A 161 3.61 -9.06 -14.62
N LEU A 162 2.39 -8.85 -14.15
CA LEU A 162 1.84 -9.41 -12.91
C LEU A 162 1.35 -10.87 -13.09
N LYS A 163 1.60 -11.48 -14.26
CA LYS A 163 1.07 -12.78 -14.70
C LYS A 163 -0.47 -12.84 -14.73
N VAL A 164 -1.10 -11.68 -14.90
CA VAL A 164 -2.56 -11.49 -14.98
C VAL A 164 -2.98 -11.46 -16.46
N LYS A 165 -4.05 -12.18 -16.80
CA LYS A 165 -4.70 -12.05 -18.12
C LYS A 165 -5.72 -10.91 -18.08
N VAL A 166 -5.57 -9.92 -18.95
CA VAL A 166 -6.50 -8.78 -19.02
C VAL A 166 -7.22 -8.78 -20.35
N GLU A 167 -8.55 -8.78 -20.30
CA GLU A 167 -9.44 -8.83 -21.45
C GLU A 167 -10.38 -7.63 -21.44
N ARG A 168 -10.62 -7.02 -22.60
CA ARG A 168 -11.51 -5.88 -22.76
C ARG A 168 -12.54 -6.16 -23.84
N TYR A 169 -13.80 -5.96 -23.49
CA TYR A 169 -14.96 -6.11 -24.36
C TYR A 169 -15.51 -4.72 -24.68
N ALA A 170 -15.63 -4.40 -25.97
CA ALA A 170 -16.12 -3.15 -26.49
C ALA A 170 -17.50 -3.32 -27.12
N ARG A 171 -18.35 -2.32 -26.91
CA ARG A 171 -19.60 -2.14 -27.66
C ARG A 171 -19.63 -0.72 -28.16
N CYS A 172 -19.68 -0.56 -29.47
CA CYS A 172 -19.57 0.73 -30.13
C CYS A 172 -20.85 1.09 -30.87
N LYS A 173 -21.19 2.37 -30.89
CA LYS A 173 -22.27 2.94 -31.69
C LYS A 173 -21.69 4.04 -32.58
N MET A 174 -22.13 4.09 -33.82
CA MET A 174 -21.69 5.10 -34.77
C MET A 174 -22.57 6.34 -34.65
N HIS A 175 -21.97 7.49 -34.35
CA HIS A 175 -22.62 8.80 -34.40
C HIS A 175 -22.23 9.49 -35.70
N ASN A 176 -23.22 9.82 -36.54
CA ASN A 176 -23.04 10.59 -37.75
C ASN A 176 -23.32 12.06 -37.47
N TYR A 177 -22.42 12.93 -37.90
CA TYR A 177 -22.55 14.39 -37.87
C TYR A 177 -22.29 14.95 -39.28
N GLY A 178 -22.44 16.27 -39.47
CA GLY A 178 -22.65 16.86 -40.81
C GLY A 178 -21.64 16.49 -41.90
N ASP A 179 -20.36 16.30 -41.57
CA ASP A 179 -19.28 15.99 -42.52
C ASP A 179 -18.50 14.70 -42.18
N GLY A 180 -18.98 13.88 -41.24
CA GLY A 180 -18.24 12.72 -40.77
C GLY A 180 -19.00 11.81 -39.81
N SER A 181 -18.30 10.79 -39.31
CA SER A 181 -18.82 9.87 -38.30
C SER A 181 -17.77 9.54 -37.26
N MET A 182 -18.23 9.19 -36.06
CA MET A 182 -17.37 8.73 -34.97
C MET A 182 -17.94 7.51 -34.27
N ASN A 183 -17.07 6.63 -33.80
CA ASN A 183 -17.45 5.47 -33.02
C ASN A 183 -17.38 5.80 -31.54
N ILE A 184 -18.53 5.78 -30.87
CA ILE A 184 -18.64 5.93 -29.43
C ILE A 184 -18.66 4.54 -28.80
N CYS A 185 -17.58 4.17 -28.12
CA CYS A 185 -17.41 2.86 -27.54
C CYS A 185 -17.50 2.90 -26.01
N ARG A 186 -18.19 1.91 -25.44
CA ARG A 186 -18.14 1.61 -24.00
C ARG A 186 -17.50 0.26 -23.79
N TYR A 187 -16.78 0.14 -22.67
CA TYR A 187 -15.94 -1.01 -22.39
C TYR A 187 -16.33 -1.69 -21.07
N SER A 188 -16.14 -3.00 -21.02
CA SER A 188 -16.01 -3.79 -19.80
C SER A 188 -14.66 -4.49 -19.83
N TRP A 189 -14.05 -4.66 -18.67
CA TRP A 189 -12.76 -5.33 -18.56
C TRP A 189 -12.86 -6.50 -17.57
N THR A 190 -12.10 -7.54 -17.84
CA THR A 190 -11.92 -8.68 -16.96
C THR A 190 -10.42 -8.90 -16.75
N ALA A 191 -9.97 -8.93 -15.50
CA ALA A 191 -8.64 -9.39 -15.16
C ALA A 191 -8.74 -10.76 -14.47
N THR A 192 -8.03 -11.76 -14.99
CA THR A 192 -7.95 -13.09 -14.37
C THR A 192 -6.59 -13.26 -13.72
N MET A 193 -6.59 -13.45 -12.41
CA MET A 193 -5.41 -13.63 -11.57
C MET A 193 -4.77 -15.02 -11.81
N PRO A 194 -3.50 -15.21 -11.43
CA PRO A 194 -2.77 -16.48 -11.58
C PRO A 194 -3.44 -17.74 -11.02
N ASP A 195 -4.36 -17.60 -10.07
CA ASP A 195 -5.11 -18.67 -9.43
C ASP A 195 -6.48 -18.94 -10.09
N GLY A 196 -6.79 -18.24 -11.18
CA GLY A 196 -8.08 -18.30 -11.87
C GLY A 196 -9.17 -17.40 -11.29
N THR A 197 -8.89 -16.62 -10.24
CA THR A 197 -9.83 -15.63 -9.68
C THR A 197 -10.05 -14.49 -10.69
N LYS A 198 -11.31 -14.15 -10.96
CA LYS A 198 -11.69 -13.11 -11.93
C LYS A 198 -12.13 -11.84 -11.25
N TYR A 199 -11.61 -10.72 -11.74
CA TYR A 199 -11.96 -9.36 -11.36
C TYR A 199 -12.66 -8.70 -12.55
N TYR A 200 -13.90 -8.26 -12.34
CA TYR A 200 -14.69 -7.60 -13.39
C TYR A 200 -14.72 -6.10 -13.12
N PHE A 201 -14.35 -5.28 -14.11
CA PHE A 201 -14.34 -3.82 -14.03
C PHE A 201 -15.37 -3.21 -14.97
N GLY A 202 -16.21 -2.34 -14.41
CA GLY A 202 -17.45 -1.95 -15.05
C GLY A 202 -18.47 -3.09 -15.12
N SER A 203 -19.74 -2.79 -15.35
CA SER A 203 -20.77 -3.83 -15.51
C SER A 203 -20.39 -4.81 -16.65
N PRO A 204 -20.36 -6.14 -16.40
CA PRO A 204 -19.88 -7.14 -17.36
C PRO A 204 -20.87 -7.40 -18.50
N THR A 205 -22.13 -6.97 -18.35
CA THR A 205 -23.18 -7.22 -19.34
C THR A 205 -23.74 -5.92 -19.90
N THR A 206 -24.13 -5.98 -21.19
CA THR A 206 -24.94 -4.96 -21.84
C THR A 206 -26.40 -5.06 -21.40
N GLN A 207 -27.15 -3.97 -21.61
CA GLN A 207 -28.58 -3.92 -21.35
C GLN A 207 -29.29 -3.31 -22.57
N ALA A 208 -30.43 -3.88 -22.95
CA ALA A 208 -31.29 -3.31 -23.98
C ALA A 208 -31.85 -1.95 -23.55
N SER A 209 -32.19 -1.80 -22.28
CA SER A 209 -32.64 -0.55 -21.62
C SER A 209 -31.47 0.16 -20.94
N TRP A 210 -30.46 0.56 -21.71
CA TRP A 210 -29.22 1.16 -21.16
C TRP A 210 -29.34 2.65 -20.87
N LYS A 211 -30.33 3.38 -21.41
CA LYS A 211 -30.43 4.83 -21.21
C LYS A 211 -30.63 5.16 -19.74
N ARG A 212 -30.03 6.26 -19.30
CA ARG A 212 -30.17 6.81 -17.94
C ARG A 212 -30.37 8.32 -18.02
N ALA A 213 -30.98 8.90 -16.98
CA ALA A 213 -31.35 10.31 -16.94
C ALA A 213 -30.20 11.30 -17.21
N ASN A 214 -28.99 10.97 -16.74
CA ASN A 214 -27.77 11.79 -16.81
C ASN A 214 -26.75 11.23 -17.80
N ASP A 215 -27.13 10.24 -18.62
CA ASP A 215 -26.26 9.67 -19.64
C ASP A 215 -26.19 10.64 -20.84
N PRO A 216 -25.02 11.21 -21.18
CA PRO A 216 -24.91 12.21 -22.23
C PRO A 216 -25.28 11.65 -23.61
N ASP A 217 -25.12 10.34 -23.82
CA ASP A 217 -25.36 9.65 -25.07
C ASP A 217 -26.83 9.29 -25.31
N ALA A 218 -27.69 9.40 -24.28
CA ALA A 218 -29.09 8.96 -24.32
C ALA A 218 -29.93 9.69 -25.40
N SER A 219 -29.57 10.93 -25.73
CA SER A 219 -30.22 11.72 -26.79
C SER A 219 -29.76 11.35 -28.20
N TYR A 220 -28.60 10.70 -28.35
CA TYR A 220 -27.98 10.46 -29.66
C TYR A 220 -28.28 9.08 -30.24
N PHE A 221 -28.59 8.09 -29.39
CA PHE A 221 -28.75 6.70 -29.83
C PHE A 221 -30.09 6.09 -29.39
N ALA A 222 -30.57 5.10 -30.17
CA ALA A 222 -31.71 4.28 -29.77
C ALA A 222 -31.32 3.21 -28.72
N GLU A 223 -32.32 2.74 -27.97
CA GLU A 223 -32.22 1.58 -27.07
C GLU A 223 -33.25 0.50 -27.49
N GLY A 224 -33.14 -0.71 -26.93
CA GLY A 224 -33.96 -1.86 -27.29
C GLY A 224 -33.16 -3.04 -27.86
N THR A 225 -33.85 -4.11 -28.25
CA THR A 225 -33.25 -5.34 -28.76
C THR A 225 -32.36 -5.06 -29.99
N GLY A 226 -31.10 -5.50 -29.94
CA GLY A 226 -30.09 -5.22 -30.98
C GLY A 226 -29.38 -3.87 -30.86
N ASN A 227 -29.81 -3.01 -29.92
CA ASN A 227 -29.18 -1.72 -29.59
C ASN A 227 -28.69 -1.70 -28.12
N ASP A 228 -28.41 -2.88 -27.57
CA ASP A 228 -27.94 -3.04 -26.20
C ASP A 228 -26.57 -2.39 -26.01
N TRP A 229 -26.37 -1.82 -24.83
CA TRP A 229 -25.11 -1.16 -24.51
C TRP A 229 -24.76 -1.32 -23.05
N PHE A 230 -23.52 -1.03 -22.74
CA PHE A 230 -23.03 -1.02 -21.38
C PHE A 230 -23.59 0.20 -20.63
N PRO A 231 -24.39 0.03 -19.58
CA PRO A 231 -24.92 1.16 -18.82
C PRO A 231 -23.77 1.86 -18.06
N LEU A 232 -23.83 3.18 -17.95
CA LEU A 232 -22.85 3.95 -17.15
C LEU A 232 -23.09 3.76 -15.65
N TYR A 233 -24.36 3.71 -15.25
CA TYR A 233 -24.81 3.60 -13.86
C TYR A 233 -26.21 2.95 -13.79
N GLU A 234 -26.73 2.72 -12.58
CA GLU A 234 -28.03 2.07 -12.33
C GLU A 234 -29.24 2.98 -12.63
N THR A 235 -30.44 2.39 -12.78
CA THR A 235 -31.65 3.10 -13.24
C THR A 235 -32.26 4.04 -12.22
N THR A 236 -32.19 3.71 -10.94
CA THR A 236 -32.94 4.38 -9.86
C THR A 236 -32.09 5.32 -9.02
N ASN A 237 -30.76 5.18 -9.05
CA ASN A 237 -29.83 5.85 -8.15
C ASN A 237 -28.51 6.16 -8.89
N SER A 238 -27.72 7.13 -8.39
CA SER A 238 -26.39 7.46 -8.90
C SER A 238 -25.32 6.39 -8.59
N TYR A 239 -25.68 5.10 -8.46
CA TYR A 239 -24.72 4.03 -8.23
C TYR A 239 -24.22 3.44 -9.55
N GLY A 240 -22.93 3.18 -9.67
CA GLY A 240 -22.35 2.59 -10.87
C GLY A 240 -20.90 2.19 -10.69
N THR A 241 -20.27 1.76 -11.79
CA THR A 241 -18.87 1.28 -11.81
C THR A 241 -18.05 1.88 -12.96
N ARG A 242 -18.60 2.84 -13.70
CA ARG A 242 -17.92 3.57 -14.77
C ARG A 242 -17.99 5.06 -14.50
N ALA A 243 -16.85 5.69 -14.24
CA ALA A 243 -16.76 7.14 -14.15
C ALA A 243 -16.39 7.72 -15.52
N TRP A 244 -17.08 8.78 -15.94
CA TRP A 244 -16.88 9.39 -17.24
C TRP A 244 -16.69 10.90 -17.17
N LEU A 245 -15.93 11.40 -18.14
CA LEU A 245 -15.87 12.79 -18.57
C LEU A 245 -16.76 12.97 -19.81
N ILE A 246 -16.99 14.21 -20.20
CA ILE A 246 -17.59 14.61 -21.46
C ILE A 246 -16.48 14.96 -22.46
N TYR A 247 -16.61 14.51 -23.70
CA TYR A 247 -15.72 14.90 -24.79
C TYR A 247 -16.54 15.16 -26.06
N GLY A 248 -15.90 15.73 -27.08
CA GLY A 248 -16.55 16.11 -28.33
C GLY A 248 -16.69 17.63 -28.48
N SER A 249 -17.73 18.06 -29.21
CA SER A 249 -18.02 19.48 -29.47
C SER A 249 -19.46 19.68 -29.92
N ASP A 250 -19.91 20.93 -30.02
CA ASP A 250 -21.26 21.24 -30.56
C ASP A 250 -21.49 20.66 -31.96
N PHE A 251 -20.42 20.52 -32.75
CA PHE A 251 -20.48 19.93 -34.08
C PHE A 251 -20.45 18.38 -34.04
N LYS A 252 -19.65 17.81 -33.15
CA LYS A 252 -19.39 16.37 -33.03
C LYS A 252 -20.35 15.64 -32.10
N GLY A 253 -21.19 16.36 -31.36
CA GLY A 253 -21.92 15.83 -30.22
C GLY A 253 -21.07 15.79 -28.95
N TRP A 254 -21.75 15.81 -27.79
CA TRP A 254 -21.13 15.71 -26.47
C TRP A 254 -21.37 14.31 -25.90
N HIS A 255 -20.30 13.53 -25.76
CA HIS A 255 -20.33 12.09 -25.51
C HIS A 255 -19.60 11.70 -24.21
N ALA A 256 -19.87 10.50 -23.68
CA ALA A 256 -19.19 9.99 -22.50
C ALA A 256 -17.80 9.40 -22.82
N LEU A 257 -16.75 9.89 -22.17
CA LEU A 257 -15.41 9.30 -22.15
C LEU A 257 -15.19 8.62 -20.79
N THR A 258 -15.28 7.29 -20.72
CA THR A 258 -15.02 6.58 -19.46
C THR A 258 -13.53 6.68 -19.11
N TYR A 259 -13.21 7.32 -17.99
CA TYR A 259 -11.83 7.48 -17.52
C TYR A 259 -11.47 6.52 -16.39
N LYS A 260 -12.46 5.92 -15.71
CA LYS A 260 -12.23 4.92 -14.66
C LYS A 260 -13.29 3.83 -14.69
N TRP A 261 -12.83 2.59 -14.63
CA TRP A 261 -13.66 1.41 -14.38
C TRP A 261 -13.35 0.90 -12.98
N SER A 262 -14.29 1.10 -12.07
CA SER A 262 -14.22 0.51 -10.74
C SER A 262 -14.51 -0.98 -10.79
N LEU A 263 -13.99 -1.71 -9.81
CA LEU A 263 -14.34 -3.10 -9.56
C LEU A 263 -15.86 -3.23 -9.40
N TYR A 264 -16.46 -4.16 -10.13
CA TYR A 264 -17.86 -4.54 -10.04
C TYR A 264 -18.03 -5.81 -9.22
N SER A 265 -17.20 -6.83 -9.50
CA SER A 265 -17.20 -8.06 -8.74
C SER A 265 -15.88 -8.81 -8.81
N ILE A 266 -15.66 -9.65 -7.81
CA ILE A 266 -14.63 -10.69 -7.77
C ILE A 266 -15.34 -12.04 -7.78
N GLU A 267 -14.86 -12.97 -8.58
CA GLU A 267 -15.35 -14.34 -8.67
C GLU A 267 -14.19 -15.31 -8.50
N SER A 268 -14.31 -16.20 -7.51
CA SER A 268 -13.36 -17.29 -7.29
C SER A 268 -13.38 -18.31 -8.42
N VAL A 269 -12.30 -19.09 -8.55
CA VAL A 269 -12.14 -20.16 -9.56
C VAL A 269 -13.27 -21.18 -9.55
N TYR A 270 -13.98 -21.34 -8.42
CA TYR A 270 -15.08 -22.28 -8.25
C TYR A 270 -16.35 -21.92 -9.03
N ALA A 271 -16.50 -20.67 -9.51
CA ALA A 271 -17.63 -20.19 -10.33
C ALA A 271 -19.02 -20.47 -9.73
N ASN A 272 -19.14 -20.48 -8.40
CA ASN A 272 -20.41 -20.59 -7.67
C ASN A 272 -20.89 -19.18 -7.28
N SER A 273 -22.21 -18.93 -7.26
CA SER A 273 -22.79 -17.64 -6.84
C SER A 273 -22.40 -17.23 -5.41
N GLU A 274 -22.19 -18.18 -4.50
CA GLU A 274 -21.75 -17.92 -3.12
C GLU A 274 -20.27 -17.50 -3.03
N ALA A 275 -19.48 -17.78 -4.07
CA ALA A 275 -18.05 -17.48 -4.14
C ALA A 275 -17.77 -16.19 -4.94
N LYS A 276 -18.62 -15.17 -4.75
CA LYS A 276 -18.51 -13.86 -5.39
C LYS A 276 -18.59 -12.73 -4.36
N ALA A 277 -17.81 -11.68 -4.60
CA ALA A 277 -17.93 -10.39 -3.92
C ALA A 277 -18.37 -9.33 -4.92
N PHE A 278 -19.32 -8.48 -4.54
CA PHE A 278 -19.81 -7.38 -5.35
C PHE A 278 -19.45 -6.03 -4.73
N TYR A 279 -19.18 -5.06 -5.60
CA TYR A 279 -18.74 -3.73 -5.25
C TYR A 279 -19.67 -2.73 -5.93
N SER A 280 -19.97 -1.65 -5.22
CA SER A 280 -20.80 -0.57 -5.73
C SER A 280 -20.22 0.77 -5.31
N ASP A 281 -20.23 1.73 -6.24
CA ASP A 281 -19.84 3.10 -5.97
C ASP A 281 -21.01 4.04 -6.18
N ARG A 282 -21.07 5.10 -5.37
CA ARG A 282 -21.97 6.24 -5.53
C ARG A 282 -21.24 7.35 -6.28
N PHE A 283 -21.86 7.89 -7.31
CA PHE A 283 -21.32 9.02 -8.09
C PHE A 283 -21.85 10.36 -7.60
N ALA A 284 -20.96 11.34 -7.52
CA ALA A 284 -21.33 12.75 -7.59
C ALA A 284 -21.17 13.24 -9.03
N PHE A 285 -22.13 14.06 -9.45
CA PHE A 285 -22.14 14.61 -10.81
C PHE A 285 -21.71 16.07 -10.83
N GLY A 286 -20.91 16.43 -11.83
CA GLY A 286 -20.69 17.81 -12.26
C GLY A 286 -21.46 18.12 -13.54
N ASP A 287 -21.52 19.40 -13.90
CA ASP A 287 -22.15 19.90 -15.12
C ASP A 287 -21.11 20.44 -16.08
N TYR A 288 -21.26 20.12 -17.35
CA TYR A 288 -20.41 20.62 -18.43
C TYR A 288 -21.17 20.61 -19.75
N GLN A 289 -21.27 21.78 -20.41
CA GLN A 289 -21.98 21.97 -21.69
C GLN A 289 -23.42 21.38 -21.68
N GLY A 290 -24.14 21.55 -20.56
CA GLY A 290 -25.50 21.01 -20.37
C GLY A 290 -25.58 19.49 -20.18
N LYS A 291 -24.44 18.81 -20.03
CA LYS A 291 -24.33 17.36 -19.78
C LYS A 291 -23.73 17.09 -18.40
N LYS A 292 -24.02 15.91 -17.85
CA LYS A 292 -23.49 15.47 -16.55
C LYS A 292 -22.25 14.60 -16.74
N TYR A 293 -21.22 14.83 -15.94
CA TYR A 293 -20.03 13.97 -15.80
C TYR A 293 -19.83 13.54 -14.36
N VAL A 294 -18.98 12.54 -14.12
CA VAL A 294 -18.69 12.05 -12.76
C VAL A 294 -17.54 12.86 -12.16
N SER A 295 -17.88 13.75 -11.22
CA SER A 295 -16.92 14.60 -10.53
C SER A 295 -16.25 13.91 -9.34
N ALA A 296 -16.90 12.90 -8.73
CA ALA A 296 -16.29 12.04 -7.72
C ALA A 296 -16.97 10.67 -7.66
N VAL A 297 -16.19 9.68 -7.21
CA VAL A 297 -16.60 8.28 -7.02
C VAL A 297 -16.41 7.92 -5.56
N TYR A 298 -17.48 7.51 -4.87
CA TYR A 298 -17.46 7.11 -3.47
C TYR A 298 -17.76 5.63 -3.34
N PRO A 299 -16.85 4.78 -2.82
CA PRO A 299 -17.19 3.43 -2.44
C PRO A 299 -18.45 3.40 -1.59
N ALA A 300 -19.45 2.61 -1.95
CA ALA A 300 -20.73 2.60 -1.23
C ALA A 300 -20.88 1.33 -0.41
N LYS A 301 -20.70 0.16 -1.04
CA LYS A 301 -20.84 -1.14 -0.39
C LYS A 301 -19.96 -2.20 -1.04
N ILE A 302 -19.51 -3.13 -0.20
CA ILE A 302 -18.95 -4.43 -0.60
C ILE A 302 -19.87 -5.50 -0.01
N THR A 303 -20.36 -6.44 -0.82
CA THR A 303 -21.18 -7.56 -0.36
C THR A 303 -20.58 -8.88 -0.81
N TYR A 304 -20.51 -9.87 0.09
CA TYR A 304 -19.97 -11.19 -0.21
C TYR A 304 -20.55 -12.22 0.76
N GLY A 305 -21.04 -13.34 0.24
CA GLY A 305 -21.79 -14.32 1.06
C GLY A 305 -22.92 -13.64 1.87
N LEU A 306 -22.84 -13.74 3.19
CA LEU A 306 -23.78 -13.13 4.15
C LEU A 306 -23.25 -11.84 4.79
N HIS A 307 -22.16 -11.29 4.27
CA HIS A 307 -21.46 -10.13 4.83
C HIS A 307 -21.61 -8.88 3.96
N GLU A 308 -21.62 -7.72 4.62
CA GLU A 308 -21.66 -6.39 3.99
C GLU A 308 -20.66 -5.47 4.68
N ALA A 309 -19.85 -4.74 3.91
CA ALA A 309 -19.15 -3.54 4.37
C ALA A 309 -19.80 -2.32 3.72
N ALA A 310 -20.37 -1.41 4.51
CA ALA A 310 -21.06 -0.21 4.03
C ALA A 310 -20.30 1.06 4.43
N PHE A 311 -20.22 2.01 3.52
CA PHE A 311 -19.43 3.24 3.65
C PHE A 311 -20.36 4.44 3.76
N GLU A 312 -20.15 5.26 4.79
CA GLU A 312 -20.90 6.49 5.02
C GLU A 312 -19.95 7.69 4.96
N TYR A 313 -20.45 8.79 4.39
CA TYR A 313 -19.67 10.00 4.14
C TYR A 313 -20.32 11.22 4.79
N GLU A 314 -19.51 12.23 5.08
CA GLU A 314 -19.93 13.54 5.56
C GLU A 314 -19.37 14.68 4.69
N PRO A 315 -20.01 15.85 4.65
CA PRO A 315 -19.48 17.00 3.92
C PRO A 315 -18.09 17.42 4.39
N ARG A 316 -17.26 17.91 3.47
CA ARG A 316 -15.94 18.49 3.76
C ARG A 316 -15.80 19.93 3.26
N SER A 317 -14.93 20.70 3.89
CA SER A 317 -14.71 22.12 3.57
C SER A 317 -13.60 22.35 2.54
N ASP A 318 -12.65 21.42 2.45
CA ASP A 318 -11.49 21.45 1.56
C ASP A 318 -11.81 20.92 0.16
N LYS A 319 -12.83 21.53 -0.47
CA LYS A 319 -13.35 21.17 -1.79
C LYS A 319 -12.81 22.02 -2.94
N ALA A 320 -12.08 23.08 -2.63
CA ALA A 320 -11.49 23.97 -3.63
C ALA A 320 -10.21 23.34 -4.19
N THR A 321 -10.09 23.36 -5.51
CA THR A 321 -8.90 22.98 -6.26
C THR A 321 -8.49 24.19 -7.12
N HIS A 322 -7.22 24.57 -7.10
CA HIS A 322 -6.68 25.54 -8.02
C HIS A 322 -6.40 24.87 -9.35
N GLN A 323 -6.98 25.42 -10.40
CA GLN A 323 -6.75 25.01 -11.77
C GLN A 323 -5.66 25.96 -12.27
N GLY A 324 -4.44 25.42 -12.52
CA GLY A 324 -3.22 26.21 -12.76
C GLY A 324 -3.31 27.32 -13.82
N ASP A 325 -2.18 28.01 -14.08
CA ASP A 325 -2.06 29.19 -14.99
C ASP A 325 -2.52 29.00 -16.44
N ARG A 326 -2.95 27.80 -16.84
CA ARG A 326 -3.57 27.51 -18.13
C ARG A 326 -5.04 27.20 -17.92
N ALA A 327 -5.89 27.85 -18.73
CA ALA A 327 -7.34 27.72 -18.76
C ALA A 327 -7.82 26.29 -18.43
N THR A 328 -8.55 26.21 -17.31
CA THR A 328 -9.51 25.17 -16.91
C THR A 328 -9.48 23.86 -17.71
N PRO A 329 -9.18 22.69 -17.11
CA PRO A 329 -9.96 21.52 -17.51
C PRO A 329 -11.42 21.89 -17.28
N GLU A 330 -12.23 21.94 -18.33
CA GLU A 330 -13.62 22.42 -18.22
C GLU A 330 -14.48 21.52 -17.30
N GLN A 331 -13.93 20.41 -16.78
CA GLN A 331 -14.57 19.38 -15.96
C GLN A 331 -13.74 19.01 -14.70
N PRO A 332 -13.85 19.76 -13.59
CA PRO A 332 -13.12 19.47 -12.35
C PRO A 332 -13.55 18.18 -11.65
N ILE A 333 -12.59 17.31 -11.35
CA ILE A 333 -12.77 16.15 -10.46
C ILE A 333 -12.60 16.60 -9.01
N LYS A 334 -13.69 16.60 -8.24
CA LYS A 334 -13.74 17.05 -6.84
C LYS A 334 -14.75 16.25 -6.01
N SER A 335 -14.30 15.81 -4.86
CA SER A 335 -15.06 15.19 -3.78
C SER A 335 -15.66 16.27 -2.87
N THR A 336 -16.97 16.26 -2.71
CA THR A 336 -17.71 17.13 -1.77
C THR A 336 -17.80 16.55 -0.37
N ASP A 337 -17.59 15.23 -0.25
CA ASP A 337 -17.71 14.49 0.99
C ASP A 337 -16.38 13.79 1.32
N ARG A 338 -16.24 13.38 2.57
CA ARG A 338 -15.15 12.57 3.13
C ARG A 338 -15.71 11.41 3.96
N LEU A 339 -14.94 10.34 4.12
CA LEU A 339 -15.34 9.12 4.81
C LEU A 339 -15.61 9.42 6.29
N LYS A 340 -16.81 9.10 6.77
CA LYS A 340 -17.22 9.26 8.16
C LYS A 340 -17.16 7.95 8.93
N LYS A 341 -17.65 6.87 8.31
CA LYS A 341 -17.83 5.58 9.00
C LYS A 341 -17.82 4.42 8.01
N ILE A 342 -17.29 3.28 8.45
CA ILE A 342 -17.44 1.98 7.78
C ILE A 342 -18.19 1.04 8.72
N LEU A 343 -19.29 0.47 8.26
CA LEU A 343 -20.07 -0.54 8.98
C LEU A 343 -19.81 -1.92 8.41
N VAL A 344 -19.34 -2.84 9.24
CA VAL A 344 -19.17 -4.25 8.89
C VAL A 344 -20.33 -5.03 9.47
N LYS A 345 -21.08 -5.72 8.61
CA LYS A 345 -22.30 -6.45 8.95
C LYS A 345 -22.21 -7.91 8.54
N SER A 346 -22.91 -8.76 9.30
CA SER A 346 -23.17 -10.15 8.97
C SER A 346 -24.66 -10.42 9.19
N ARG A 347 -25.36 -10.98 8.19
CA ARG A 347 -26.82 -11.20 8.21
C ARG A 347 -27.61 -9.96 8.69
N ASN A 348 -27.24 -8.79 8.14
CA ASN A 348 -27.77 -7.47 8.46
C ASN A 348 -27.54 -6.95 9.90
N GLN A 349 -26.80 -7.68 10.74
CA GLN A 349 -26.38 -7.21 12.06
C GLN A 349 -24.99 -6.60 12.00
N VAL A 350 -24.83 -5.40 12.57
CA VAL A 350 -23.51 -4.75 12.70
C VAL A 350 -22.63 -5.58 13.63
N GLN A 351 -21.46 -5.96 13.12
CA GLN A 351 -20.41 -6.64 13.86
C GLN A 351 -19.39 -5.61 14.38
N ASN A 352 -18.93 -4.71 13.51
CA ASN A 352 -18.02 -3.65 13.91
C ASN A 352 -18.38 -2.34 13.19
N ALA A 353 -18.14 -1.21 13.81
CA ALA A 353 -18.21 0.11 13.20
C ALA A 353 -16.88 0.86 13.36
N TYR A 354 -16.30 1.32 12.27
CA TYR A 354 -15.09 2.13 12.25
C TYR A 354 -15.48 3.59 12.01
N THR A 355 -15.21 4.49 12.96
CA THR A 355 -15.54 5.92 12.86
C THR A 355 -14.28 6.75 12.67
N PHE A 356 -14.35 7.71 11.75
CA PHE A 356 -13.23 8.58 11.35
C PHE A 356 -13.51 10.01 11.80
N GLU A 357 -12.55 10.62 12.49
CA GLU A 357 -12.63 12.01 12.96
C GLU A 357 -11.49 12.83 12.36
N TYR A 358 -11.77 14.09 12.05
CA TYR A 358 -10.86 14.97 11.32
C TYR A 358 -10.68 16.31 12.03
N ILE A 359 -9.55 16.95 11.77
CA ILE A 359 -9.31 18.39 11.99
C ILE A 359 -8.99 19.05 10.66
N TYR A 360 -9.03 20.39 10.63
CA TYR A 360 -8.61 21.14 9.46
C TYR A 360 -7.25 21.79 9.68
N GLY A 361 -6.32 21.57 8.74
CA GLY A 361 -5.05 22.27 8.63
C GLY A 361 -5.19 23.49 7.72
N TYR A 362 -4.86 24.69 8.21
CA TYR A 362 -4.97 25.94 7.43
C TYR A 362 -4.18 27.10 8.03
N ARG A 363 -4.02 28.19 7.27
CA ARG A 363 -3.48 29.46 7.75
C ARG A 363 -4.58 30.30 8.40
N ALA A 364 -4.44 30.63 9.68
CA ALA A 364 -5.48 31.27 10.49
C ALA A 364 -5.88 32.67 9.98
N SER A 365 -4.97 33.43 9.37
CA SER A 365 -5.29 34.74 8.78
C SER A 365 -6.25 34.65 7.59
N ASP A 366 -6.25 33.51 6.88
CA ASP A 366 -7.04 33.33 5.67
C ASP A 366 -8.45 32.77 5.98
N HIS A 367 -8.60 32.15 7.16
CA HIS A 367 -9.84 31.58 7.67
C HIS A 367 -10.08 32.02 9.13
N PRO A 368 -10.54 33.26 9.35
CA PRO A 368 -10.76 33.79 10.71
C PRO A 368 -11.85 33.04 11.49
N ASP A 369 -12.79 32.38 10.79
CA ASP A 369 -13.77 31.46 11.38
C ASP A 369 -13.54 30.03 10.85
N PRO A 370 -13.09 29.08 11.70
CA PRO A 370 -12.88 27.68 11.30
C PRO A 370 -14.16 26.95 10.89
N ASN A 371 -15.33 27.39 11.36
CA ASN A 371 -16.60 26.76 11.03
C ASN A 371 -17.17 27.26 9.70
N ASN A 372 -16.69 28.40 9.22
CA ASN A 372 -17.09 29.01 7.96
C ASN A 372 -15.86 29.39 7.13
N PRO A 373 -15.13 28.40 6.59
CA PRO A 373 -13.89 28.66 5.86
C PRO A 373 -14.15 29.50 4.61
N VAL A 374 -13.33 30.53 4.44
CA VAL A 374 -13.34 31.40 3.26
C VAL A 374 -13.11 30.58 1.98
N GLY A 375 -14.03 30.69 1.03
CA GLY A 375 -13.95 29.97 -0.24
C GLY A 375 -12.73 30.39 -1.06
N GLY A 376 -12.11 29.42 -1.74
CA GLY A 376 -10.93 29.65 -2.58
C GLY A 376 -9.60 29.75 -1.84
N LYS A 377 -9.62 29.71 -0.50
CA LYS A 377 -8.40 29.66 0.33
C LYS A 377 -8.03 28.23 0.72
N ALA A 378 -6.73 27.98 0.87
CA ALA A 378 -6.17 26.65 1.17
C ALA A 378 -6.50 26.19 2.61
N ILE A 379 -7.16 25.03 2.70
CA ILE A 379 -7.56 24.34 3.93
C ILE A 379 -7.61 22.85 3.65
N HIS A 380 -7.25 22.01 4.62
CA HIS A 380 -7.06 20.57 4.41
C HIS A 380 -7.71 19.72 5.49
N SER A 381 -8.48 18.70 5.10
CA SER A 381 -8.97 17.67 6.01
C SER A 381 -7.80 16.76 6.42
N LEU A 382 -7.48 16.76 7.71
CA LEU A 382 -6.43 15.96 8.31
C LEU A 382 -7.09 14.89 9.20
N LEU A 383 -6.86 13.61 8.89
CA LEU A 383 -7.41 12.51 9.69
C LEU A 383 -6.77 12.55 11.08
N LYS A 384 -7.58 12.73 12.12
CA LYS A 384 -7.10 12.86 13.51
C LYS A 384 -7.22 11.54 14.27
N LYS A 385 -8.27 10.77 14.01
CA LYS A 385 -8.60 9.62 14.86
C LYS A 385 -9.45 8.58 14.15
N ILE A 386 -9.17 7.31 14.43
CA ILE A 386 -10.00 6.16 14.05
C ILE A 386 -10.42 5.45 15.35
N THR A 387 -11.72 5.23 15.52
CA THR A 387 -12.26 4.46 16.65
C THR A 387 -13.04 3.26 16.14
N VAL A 388 -12.80 2.09 16.75
CA VAL A 388 -13.55 0.87 16.46
C VAL A 388 -14.58 0.67 17.55
N TRP A 389 -15.80 0.34 17.15
CA TRP A 389 -16.94 0.02 18.00
C TRP A 389 -17.46 -1.38 17.69
N ASP A 390 -17.99 -2.07 18.71
CA ASP A 390 -18.59 -3.41 18.60
C ASP A 390 -20.00 -3.39 17.98
N SER A 391 -20.54 -2.20 17.73
CA SER A 391 -21.83 -1.90 17.11
C SER A 391 -21.79 -0.46 16.60
N ASP A 392 -22.81 0.01 15.88
CA ASP A 392 -22.90 1.42 15.50
C ASP A 392 -23.25 2.30 16.72
N PRO A 393 -22.35 3.19 17.18
CA PRO A 393 -22.62 4.05 18.34
C PRO A 393 -23.74 5.06 18.11
N ALA A 394 -24.07 5.37 16.84
CA ALA A 394 -25.20 6.25 16.52
C ALA A 394 -26.56 5.56 16.70
N ALA A 395 -26.61 4.23 16.58
CA ALA A 395 -27.81 3.42 16.73
C ALA A 395 -27.90 2.75 18.11
N ASN A 396 -26.77 2.53 18.78
CA ASN A 396 -26.65 1.88 20.08
C ASN A 396 -25.75 2.70 21.00
N ALA A 397 -26.34 3.46 21.93
CA ALA A 397 -25.61 4.28 22.90
C ALA A 397 -24.76 3.45 23.88
N SER A 398 -25.00 2.14 23.99
CA SER A 398 -24.23 1.21 24.82
C SER A 398 -23.13 0.48 24.05
N ALA A 399 -22.87 0.86 22.79
CA ALA A 399 -21.76 0.30 22.00
C ALA A 399 -20.43 0.51 22.74
N LYS A 400 -19.60 -0.52 22.78
CA LYS A 400 -18.27 -0.47 23.40
C LYS A 400 -17.23 -0.14 22.35
N ARG A 401 -16.18 0.59 22.74
CA ARG A 401 -15.04 0.93 21.87
C ARG A 401 -13.77 0.20 22.28
N LEU A 402 -12.88 0.02 21.31
CA LEU A 402 -11.45 -0.21 21.55
C LEU A 402 -10.73 1.14 21.76
N PRO A 403 -9.49 1.15 22.27
CA PRO A 403 -8.64 2.33 22.25
C PRO A 403 -8.55 2.91 20.84
N SER A 404 -8.61 4.22 20.74
CA SER A 404 -8.69 4.90 19.46
C SER A 404 -7.30 5.17 18.91
N TYR A 405 -7.08 4.86 17.65
CA TYR A 405 -5.86 5.25 16.96
C TYR A 405 -5.90 6.76 16.72
N THR A 406 -4.81 7.47 16.99
CA THR A 406 -4.75 8.92 16.82
C THR A 406 -3.55 9.35 15.99
N PHE A 407 -3.71 10.46 15.30
CA PHE A 407 -2.78 10.99 14.31
C PHE A 407 -2.60 12.49 14.54
N SER A 408 -1.36 12.95 14.56
CA SER A 408 -1.02 14.35 14.77
C SER A 408 -0.09 14.88 13.70
N TYR A 409 -0.36 16.12 13.28
CA TYR A 409 0.39 16.87 12.27
C TYR A 409 1.26 17.96 12.93
N GLY A 410 1.55 17.79 14.23
CA GLY A 410 2.31 18.74 15.05
C GLY A 410 1.43 19.73 15.81
N ALA A 411 2.05 20.54 16.66
CA ALA A 411 1.38 21.66 17.33
C ALA A 411 1.12 22.82 16.36
N ASN A 412 0.18 23.70 16.66
CA ASN A 412 -0.03 24.93 15.89
C ASN A 412 1.22 25.84 15.95
N CYS A 413 1.59 26.47 14.83
CA CYS A 413 2.77 27.32 14.73
C CYS A 413 2.55 28.47 13.75
N ASN A 414 3.29 29.60 13.88
CA ASN A 414 3.40 30.66 12.85
C ASN A 414 2.08 31.11 12.19
N GLY A 415 0.98 31.18 12.96
CA GLY A 415 -0.33 31.55 12.44
C GLY A 415 -1.06 30.45 11.66
N PHE A 416 -0.63 29.20 11.77
CA PHE A 416 -1.32 28.00 11.27
C PHE A 416 -2.08 27.28 12.38
N SER A 417 -3.20 26.66 12.02
CA SER A 417 -4.05 25.85 12.88
C SER A 417 -4.17 24.44 12.32
N GLY A 418 -4.35 23.45 13.20
CA GLY A 418 -4.49 22.03 12.85
C GLY A 418 -3.17 21.28 12.67
N GLY A 419 -2.04 21.95 12.88
CA GLY A 419 -0.69 21.40 12.72
C GLY A 419 0.34 22.47 12.37
N CYS A 420 1.61 22.07 12.29
CA CYS A 420 2.69 22.92 11.80
C CYS A 420 3.20 22.39 10.46
N PRO A 421 2.98 23.10 9.34
CA PRO A 421 3.41 22.63 8.03
C PRO A 421 4.95 22.62 7.90
N LEU A 422 5.45 21.77 7.01
CA LEU A 422 6.84 21.79 6.55
C LEU A 422 7.10 22.99 5.64
N THR A 423 8.38 23.32 5.45
CA THR A 423 8.78 24.37 4.52
C THR A 423 8.92 23.84 3.10
N SER A 424 8.53 24.65 2.12
CA SER A 424 8.69 24.40 0.68
C SER A 424 9.44 25.54 0.02
N PHE A 425 10.03 25.28 -1.16
CA PHE A 425 10.64 26.34 -1.96
C PHE A 425 9.61 27.42 -2.34
N ASN A 426 10.05 28.68 -2.45
CA ASN A 426 9.16 29.83 -2.69
C ASN A 426 9.43 30.66 -3.95
N SER A 427 10.45 30.29 -4.71
CA SER A 427 10.76 30.88 -6.00
C SER A 427 11.01 29.75 -7.00
N ASP A 428 11.49 30.00 -8.22
CA ASP A 428 11.75 28.92 -9.19
C ASP A 428 13.22 28.45 -9.17
N SER A 429 14.12 29.29 -8.68
CA SER A 429 15.59 29.09 -8.71
C SER A 429 16.31 29.48 -7.41
N GLY A 430 15.62 30.08 -6.44
CA GLY A 430 16.20 30.47 -5.15
C GLY A 430 16.05 29.40 -4.08
N THR A 431 17.01 29.29 -3.18
CA THR A 431 17.01 28.26 -2.12
C THR A 431 16.13 28.59 -0.91
N THR A 432 15.41 29.72 -0.95
CA THR A 432 14.57 30.17 0.16
C THR A 432 13.36 29.23 0.31
N GLN A 433 13.15 28.76 1.53
CA GLN A 433 12.01 27.92 1.88
C GLN A 433 11.12 28.62 2.91
N VAL A 434 9.81 28.43 2.80
CA VAL A 434 8.83 28.97 3.74
C VAL A 434 7.75 27.95 4.04
N GLN A 435 7.13 28.07 5.21
CA GLN A 435 5.96 27.27 5.57
C GLN A 435 4.75 27.68 4.74
N THR A 436 4.05 26.70 4.19
CA THR A 436 2.91 26.93 3.31
C THR A 436 1.66 26.27 3.88
N PRO A 437 0.45 26.78 3.55
CA PRO A 437 -0.78 26.12 3.94
C PRO A 437 -0.97 24.75 3.27
N ASN A 438 -0.11 24.34 2.33
CA ASN A 438 -0.24 23.13 1.53
C ASN A 438 0.62 21.95 2.03
N ASP A 439 1.52 22.17 2.99
CA ASP A 439 2.56 21.21 3.37
C ASP A 439 2.35 20.63 4.77
N PHE A 440 1.15 20.12 5.06
CA PHE A 440 0.85 19.44 6.33
C PHE A 440 1.20 17.95 6.25
N PHE A 441 2.20 17.52 7.02
CA PHE A 441 2.69 16.15 7.05
C PHE A 441 2.40 15.49 8.40
N LEU A 442 2.11 14.18 8.38
CA LEU A 442 1.91 13.41 9.60
C LEU A 442 3.21 13.36 10.40
N ARG A 443 3.14 13.73 11.68
CA ARG A 443 4.27 13.77 12.61
C ARG A 443 4.22 12.66 13.65
N GLU A 444 3.03 12.22 14.02
CA GLU A 444 2.86 11.20 15.05
C GLU A 444 1.66 10.31 14.73
N ALA A 445 1.82 9.00 14.92
CA ALA A 445 0.77 8.00 14.86
C ALA A 445 0.79 7.17 16.15
N ASP A 446 -0.34 7.09 16.86
CA ASP A 446 -0.50 6.40 18.13
C ASP A 446 -1.60 5.33 18.00
N ASN A 447 -1.34 4.14 18.53
CA ASN A 447 -2.29 3.02 18.51
C ASN A 447 -3.39 3.09 19.59
N GLY A 448 -3.45 4.18 20.35
CA GLY A 448 -4.42 4.44 21.41
C GLY A 448 -3.98 3.96 22.79
N LEU A 449 -2.78 3.36 22.89
CA LEU A 449 -2.20 2.85 24.13
C LEU A 449 -0.82 3.47 24.40
N ASN A 450 -0.56 4.64 23.81
CA ASN A 450 0.73 5.34 23.83
C ASN A 450 1.88 4.52 23.21
N GLY A 451 1.56 3.42 22.52
CA GLY A 451 2.45 2.81 21.55
C GLY A 451 2.40 3.66 20.30
N LYS A 452 3.41 4.51 20.12
CA LYS A 452 3.36 5.54 19.09
C LYS A 452 4.66 5.70 18.33
N THR A 453 4.54 6.16 17.10
CA THR A 453 5.66 6.47 16.22
C THR A 453 5.66 7.95 15.91
N VAL A 454 6.81 8.60 16.11
CA VAL A 454 7.08 9.99 15.72
C VAL A 454 7.97 10.01 14.48
N PHE A 455 7.56 10.78 13.47
CA PHE A 455 8.29 10.98 12.22
C PHE A 455 9.00 12.34 12.23
N GLU A 456 10.32 12.30 12.29
CA GLU A 456 11.18 13.47 12.15
C GLU A 456 11.58 13.62 10.69
N TYR A 457 11.17 14.73 10.08
CA TYR A 457 11.53 15.04 8.69
C TYR A 457 12.89 15.70 8.62
N PHE A 458 13.60 15.44 7.53
CA PHE A 458 14.91 16.03 7.26
C PHE A 458 14.86 17.55 7.31
N THR A 459 15.92 18.16 7.84
CA THR A 459 16.14 19.61 7.85
C THR A 459 17.55 19.90 7.32
N ASP A 460 17.66 20.84 6.38
CA ASP A 460 18.95 21.37 5.95
C ASP A 460 19.58 22.29 7.03
N GLY A 461 20.81 22.77 6.79
CA GLY A 461 21.52 23.65 7.72
C GLY A 461 20.87 25.02 7.94
N GLY A 462 19.87 25.40 7.13
CA GLY A 462 19.04 26.58 7.28
C GLY A 462 17.67 26.32 7.92
N GLY A 463 17.38 25.08 8.30
CA GLY A 463 16.09 24.67 8.87
C GLY A 463 14.99 24.36 7.84
N GLY A 464 15.34 24.30 6.54
CA GLY A 464 14.42 23.95 5.46
C GLY A 464 14.20 22.43 5.33
N ASN A 465 12.99 22.00 5.00
CA ASN A 465 12.62 20.59 4.89
C ASN A 465 12.55 20.06 3.45
N ALA A 466 12.38 20.93 2.45
CA ALA A 466 12.23 20.52 1.07
C ALA A 466 13.60 20.24 0.43
N LEU A 467 13.65 19.15 -0.33
CA LEU A 467 14.81 18.75 -1.13
C LEU A 467 14.50 18.94 -2.61
N SER A 468 15.43 19.53 -3.37
CA SER A 468 15.32 19.62 -4.82
C SER A 468 15.52 18.26 -5.46
N VAL A 469 14.64 17.89 -6.38
CA VAL A 469 14.76 16.66 -7.16
C VAL A 469 15.50 16.97 -8.45
N GLN A 470 16.50 16.17 -8.80
CA GLN A 470 17.07 16.20 -10.14
C GLN A 470 16.14 15.44 -11.07
N TYR A 471 15.68 16.10 -12.13
CA TYR A 471 14.85 15.47 -13.14
C TYR A 471 15.54 15.55 -14.51
N CYS A 472 15.43 14.49 -15.30
CA CYS A 472 16.09 14.40 -16.60
C CYS A 472 15.08 14.06 -17.70
N ASP A 473 15.32 14.66 -18.88
CA ASP A 473 14.59 14.42 -20.12
C ASP A 473 15.62 14.02 -21.20
N PRO A 474 15.53 12.81 -21.77
CA PRO A 474 16.49 12.35 -22.77
C PRO A 474 16.33 13.04 -24.13
N ASP A 475 15.15 13.60 -24.43
CA ASP A 475 14.82 14.20 -25.73
C ASP A 475 15.01 15.72 -25.74
N LYS A 476 15.32 16.31 -24.59
CA LYS A 476 15.58 17.75 -24.45
C LYS A 476 16.96 18.05 -23.89
N ILE A 477 17.58 19.03 -24.50
CA ILE A 477 18.84 19.61 -24.08
C ILE A 477 18.55 21.05 -23.66
N ASP A 478 18.96 21.44 -22.46
CA ASP A 478 18.81 22.81 -21.98
C ASP A 478 19.79 23.77 -22.67
N PHE A 479 19.68 25.07 -22.38
CA PHE A 479 20.55 26.12 -22.94
C PHE A 479 22.05 25.95 -22.62
N GLU A 480 22.39 25.11 -21.65
CA GLU A 480 23.76 24.76 -21.23
C GLU A 480 24.20 23.38 -21.72
N GLU A 481 23.48 22.81 -22.69
CA GLU A 481 23.74 21.50 -23.27
C GLU A 481 23.52 20.30 -22.31
N ARG A 482 22.69 20.45 -21.27
CA ARG A 482 22.39 19.40 -20.28
C ARG A 482 21.03 18.75 -20.51
N THR A 483 20.96 17.44 -20.29
CA THR A 483 19.71 16.64 -20.33
C THR A 483 19.02 16.53 -18.96
N CYS A 484 19.70 16.95 -17.88
CA CYS A 484 19.18 16.91 -16.52
C CYS A 484 19.17 18.32 -15.91
N LYS A 485 18.14 18.62 -15.13
CA LYS A 485 18.00 19.87 -14.36
C LYS A 485 17.84 19.58 -12.88
N THR A 486 18.28 20.54 -12.08
CA THR A 486 18.08 20.56 -10.63
C THR A 486 17.62 21.96 -10.27
N ASP A 487 16.34 22.21 -10.52
CA ASP A 487 15.63 23.41 -10.11
C ASP A 487 14.36 22.98 -9.39
N HIS A 488 13.58 23.96 -8.98
CA HIS A 488 12.29 23.72 -8.36
C HIS A 488 11.23 24.56 -9.06
N ARG A 489 11.30 24.75 -10.38
CA ARG A 489 10.33 25.59 -11.12
C ARG A 489 8.92 25.00 -11.17
N TYR A 490 8.78 23.68 -11.06
CA TYR A 490 7.51 22.96 -11.20
C TYR A 490 7.09 22.16 -9.95
N ASN A 491 7.44 22.66 -8.76
CA ASN A 491 7.18 22.01 -7.47
C ASN A 491 7.70 20.57 -7.37
N ILE A 492 8.80 20.29 -8.07
CA ILE A 492 9.48 19.00 -8.08
C ILE A 492 10.40 18.95 -6.85
N GLN A 493 9.79 18.81 -5.69
CA GLN A 493 10.47 18.72 -4.40
C GLN A 493 9.93 17.55 -3.59
N THR A 494 10.71 17.11 -2.62
CA THR A 494 10.37 15.97 -1.76
C THR A 494 10.68 16.29 -0.30
N HIS A 495 9.85 15.73 0.58
CA HIS A 495 10.04 15.75 2.03
C HIS A 495 10.28 14.32 2.53
N ARG A 496 11.52 14.05 2.92
CA ARG A 496 11.89 12.73 3.46
C ARG A 496 11.95 12.70 4.98
N VAL A 497 11.70 11.53 5.54
CA VAL A 497 11.93 11.22 6.96
C VAL A 497 13.44 11.08 7.20
N ALA A 498 13.96 11.81 8.19
CA ALA A 498 15.32 11.66 8.69
C ALA A 498 15.40 10.63 9.83
N ALA A 499 14.33 10.50 10.61
CA ALA A 499 14.26 9.46 11.62
C ALA A 499 12.83 9.11 12.05
N ARG A 500 12.69 7.88 12.52
CA ARG A 500 11.51 7.34 13.19
C ARG A 500 11.83 7.13 14.66
N ILE A 501 10.94 7.55 15.56
CA ILE A 501 11.07 7.30 17.00
C ILE A 501 9.83 6.55 17.48
N ASP A 502 10.03 5.34 17.96
CA ASP A 502 8.96 4.49 18.47
C ASP A 502 8.95 4.55 19.99
N TYR A 503 7.80 4.83 20.59
CA TYR A 503 7.59 4.89 22.03
C TYR A 503 6.80 3.67 22.47
N ASP A 504 7.25 3.04 23.57
CA ASP A 504 6.62 1.82 24.08
C ASP A 504 5.40 2.07 24.98
N GLY A 505 5.02 3.32 25.16
CA GLY A 505 3.97 3.74 26.10
C GLY A 505 4.38 3.68 27.58
N MET A 506 5.50 3.05 27.92
CA MET A 506 6.03 2.95 29.28
C MET A 506 7.11 3.99 29.59
N GLY A 507 7.30 4.96 28.70
CA GLY A 507 8.26 6.05 28.85
C GLY A 507 9.60 5.77 28.17
N ASN A 508 9.73 4.65 27.45
CA ASN A 508 10.93 4.38 26.66
C ASN A 508 10.71 4.76 25.19
N SER A 509 11.80 5.15 24.53
CA SER A 509 11.84 5.46 23.11
C SER A 509 12.95 4.70 22.40
N PHE A 510 12.72 4.39 21.13
CA PHE A 510 13.65 3.69 20.25
C PHE A 510 13.79 4.51 18.97
N ARG A 511 15.00 5.01 18.72
CA ARG A 511 15.28 5.85 17.56
C ARG A 511 15.84 5.02 16.41
N THR A 512 15.33 5.25 15.21
CA THR A 512 15.87 4.74 13.95
C THR A 512 16.14 5.92 13.01
N ALA A 513 17.40 6.22 12.72
CA ALA A 513 17.79 7.25 11.75
C ALA A 513 17.93 6.68 10.33
N LEU A 514 17.60 7.50 9.34
CA LEU A 514 17.66 7.21 7.91
C LEU A 514 18.62 8.20 7.24
N ASN A 515 19.80 7.71 6.85
CA ASN A 515 20.84 8.51 6.22
C ASN A 515 20.97 8.13 4.74
N TYR A 516 20.80 9.10 3.86
CA TYR A 516 20.93 8.92 2.42
C TYR A 516 22.27 9.49 1.94
N SER A 517 22.90 8.85 0.96
CA SER A 517 24.18 9.34 0.40
C SER A 517 24.06 10.67 -0.34
N THR A 518 22.84 11.04 -0.77
CA THR A 518 22.56 12.26 -1.54
C THR A 518 21.33 12.99 -0.99
N ASN A 519 21.34 14.32 -1.14
CA ASN A 519 20.20 15.20 -0.88
C ASN A 519 19.46 15.61 -2.17
N THR A 520 19.90 15.08 -3.31
CA THR A 520 19.31 15.35 -4.63
C THR A 520 18.87 14.03 -5.23
N PRO A 521 17.66 13.54 -4.86
CA PRO A 521 17.10 12.33 -5.45
C PRO A 521 16.74 12.56 -6.92
N LEU A 522 16.43 11.47 -7.61
CA LEU A 522 16.30 11.45 -9.06
C LEU A 522 14.84 11.27 -9.48
N ALA A 523 14.45 11.88 -10.60
CA ALA A 523 13.17 11.68 -11.26
C ALA A 523 13.32 11.61 -12.79
N TYR A 524 12.37 10.93 -13.43
CA TYR A 524 12.17 10.95 -14.87
C TYR A 524 11.03 11.88 -15.25
N VAL A 525 11.14 12.52 -16.41
CA VAL A 525 10.06 13.30 -17.03
C VAL A 525 10.04 13.02 -18.53
N ASP A 526 8.84 13.02 -19.11
CA ASP A 526 8.61 12.75 -20.55
C ASP A 526 8.47 14.05 -21.36
N GLY A 527 8.90 15.18 -20.77
CA GLY A 527 8.80 16.51 -21.34
C GLY A 527 8.58 17.60 -20.29
N TYR A 528 9.41 18.64 -20.32
CA TYR A 528 9.18 19.88 -19.56
C TYR A 528 9.10 21.14 -20.44
N GLY A 529 8.32 22.11 -19.98
CA GLY A 529 7.72 23.20 -20.77
C GLY A 529 8.60 24.40 -21.12
N GLU A 530 9.74 24.19 -21.76
CA GLU A 530 10.27 25.22 -22.65
C GLU A 530 9.63 24.98 -24.03
N VAL A 531 8.74 25.90 -24.42
CA VAL A 531 8.28 25.91 -25.81
C VAL A 531 9.47 26.35 -26.63
N GLU A 532 9.88 25.48 -27.53
CA GLU A 532 10.73 25.82 -28.65
C GLU A 532 9.97 26.80 -29.56
N TYR A 533 9.95 28.09 -29.18
CA TYR A 533 9.74 29.16 -30.13
C TYR A 533 11.11 29.75 -30.45
N TRP A 534 11.84 29.03 -31.30
CA TRP A 534 12.64 29.73 -32.31
C TRP A 534 11.65 30.52 -33.17
N PHE A 535 11.42 31.79 -32.82
CA PHE A 535 11.10 32.72 -33.89
C PHE A 535 12.39 32.96 -34.65
N ASP A 536 12.34 32.57 -35.91
CA ASP A 536 13.18 33.06 -37.00
C ASP A 536 13.11 34.59 -37.03
N GLY A 537 13.83 35.20 -36.09
CA GLY A 537 14.39 36.53 -36.18
C GLY A 537 15.88 36.35 -36.22
N ARG A 538 16.39 35.71 -37.29
CA ARG A 538 17.80 35.87 -37.69
C ARG A 538 18.13 37.35 -37.65
N ASN A 539 18.84 37.75 -36.61
CA ASN A 539 19.92 38.72 -36.61
C ASN A 539 20.49 38.79 -35.19
N CYS A 540 21.23 37.76 -34.76
CA CYS A 540 22.30 37.86 -33.75
C CYS A 540 23.04 36.52 -33.66
N CYS A 541 24.33 36.49 -34.06
CA CYS A 541 25.21 35.34 -33.84
C CYS A 541 25.45 35.12 -32.34
N LYS A 542 25.37 33.88 -31.84
CA LYS A 542 25.97 33.50 -30.55
C LYS A 542 27.19 32.61 -30.81
N ALA A 543 28.35 33.00 -30.32
CA ALA A 543 29.54 32.15 -30.30
C ALA A 543 29.36 31.06 -29.23
N SER A 544 29.71 29.81 -29.56
CA SER A 544 29.90 28.77 -28.54
C SER A 544 31.15 29.10 -27.72
N SER A 545 31.25 28.54 -26.50
CA SER A 545 32.48 28.54 -25.70
C SER A 545 33.68 27.89 -26.41
N SER A 546 33.45 27.19 -27.54
CA SER A 546 34.46 26.57 -28.40
C SER A 546 34.78 27.35 -29.69
N GLY A 547 34.20 28.54 -29.90
CA GLY A 547 34.64 29.49 -30.93
C GLY A 547 34.39 29.12 -32.40
N SER A 548 33.56 28.13 -32.72
CA SER A 548 33.29 27.75 -34.12
C SER A 548 31.83 28.00 -34.56
N CYS A 549 31.64 28.93 -35.51
CA CYS A 549 30.38 29.08 -36.25
C CYS A 549 30.19 27.90 -37.21
N ARG A 550 29.09 27.14 -37.08
CA ARG A 550 28.69 26.18 -38.13
C ARG A 550 28.04 26.93 -39.30
N VAL A 551 28.57 26.70 -40.49
CA VAL A 551 28.24 27.43 -41.72
C VAL A 551 27.00 26.82 -42.37
N GLY A 552 25.97 27.65 -42.52
CA GLY A 552 24.74 27.37 -43.27
C GLY A 552 24.03 28.69 -43.55
N VAL A 553 24.59 29.48 -44.47
CA VAL A 553 24.22 30.89 -44.70
C VAL A 553 23.16 31.01 -45.79
N PRO A 554 22.04 31.73 -45.59
CA PRO A 554 21.46 32.58 -46.62
C PRO A 554 22.18 33.94 -46.57
N SER A 555 22.74 34.35 -47.71
CA SER A 555 23.52 35.57 -47.90
C SER A 555 22.99 36.80 -47.13
N GLY A 556 23.82 37.39 -46.24
CA GLY A 556 23.55 38.75 -45.74
C GLY A 556 24.08 39.17 -44.36
N CYS A 557 24.64 38.29 -43.51
CA CYS A 557 25.05 38.69 -42.15
C CYS A 557 26.50 38.31 -41.82
N LYS A 558 27.26 39.28 -41.27
CA LYS A 558 28.61 39.09 -40.74
C LYS A 558 28.57 39.07 -39.21
N CYS A 559 29.32 38.16 -38.57
CA CYS A 559 29.43 38.09 -37.10
C CYS A 559 30.52 39.04 -36.56
N PRO A 560 30.47 39.45 -35.29
CA PRO A 560 31.45 40.36 -34.69
C PRO A 560 32.79 39.63 -34.53
N GLY A 561 33.86 40.19 -35.11
CA GLY A 561 35.20 39.60 -35.09
C GLY A 561 36.04 39.87 -36.34
N ASP A 562 35.43 40.32 -37.44
CA ASP A 562 36.17 40.81 -38.59
C ASP A 562 36.88 42.13 -38.21
N SER A 563 38.18 42.17 -38.41
CA SER A 563 39.11 43.25 -38.04
C SER A 563 38.56 44.66 -38.28
N TYR A 564 38.67 45.51 -37.25
CA TYR A 564 38.23 46.91 -37.13
C TYR A 564 36.80 47.13 -36.62
N THR A 565 36.64 47.23 -35.30
CA THR A 565 35.99 48.37 -34.61
C THR A 565 36.17 48.24 -33.09
N GLY A 566 36.59 49.33 -32.44
CA GLY A 566 36.75 49.41 -30.99
C GLY A 566 35.40 49.63 -30.31
N VAL A 567 35.12 48.84 -29.27
CA VAL A 567 33.86 48.91 -28.52
C VAL A 567 34.06 49.74 -27.25
N THR A 568 33.38 50.89 -27.19
CA THR A 568 32.98 51.52 -25.94
C THR A 568 31.47 51.77 -26.01
N ASN A 569 30.73 51.12 -25.10
CA ASN A 569 29.30 51.26 -24.81
C ASN A 569 28.27 50.80 -25.88
N HIS A 570 27.68 49.63 -25.62
CA HIS A 570 26.28 49.23 -25.85
C HIS A 570 25.49 49.85 -27.03
N GLN A 571 25.96 49.70 -28.26
CA GLN A 571 25.15 49.96 -29.46
C GLN A 571 25.34 48.84 -30.48
N TRP A 572 24.22 48.22 -30.91
CA TRP A 572 24.19 47.29 -32.03
C TRP A 572 23.88 48.10 -33.30
N ASP A 573 24.80 48.09 -34.26
CA ASP A 573 24.65 48.82 -35.52
C ASP A 573 24.04 47.90 -36.58
N CYS A 574 22.82 48.21 -37.02
CA CYS A 574 22.19 47.55 -38.16
C CYS A 574 22.53 48.34 -39.42
N SER A 575 23.04 47.66 -40.46
CA SER A 575 23.37 48.27 -41.74
C SER A 575 22.15 49.00 -42.31
N GLY A 576 22.23 50.34 -42.33
CA GLY A 576 21.13 51.21 -42.75
C GLY A 576 21.00 52.52 -41.96
N GLY A 577 21.73 52.70 -40.85
CA GLY A 577 21.86 53.99 -40.18
C GLY A 577 20.52 54.57 -39.72
N THR A 578 19.96 54.04 -38.63
CA THR A 578 18.99 54.81 -37.83
C THR A 578 19.01 54.32 -36.38
N ASN A 579 19.36 55.21 -35.46
CA ASN A 579 19.32 54.98 -34.02
C ASN A 579 17.86 54.86 -33.54
N CYS A 580 17.51 53.77 -32.86
CA CYS A 580 16.27 53.68 -32.10
C CYS A 580 16.54 54.07 -30.64
N ASP A 581 16.10 55.27 -30.23
CA ASP A 581 16.10 55.71 -28.83
C ASP A 581 14.83 55.25 -28.10
N TRP A 582 14.93 54.98 -26.79
CA TRP A 582 13.80 54.63 -25.91
C TRP A 582 13.23 55.88 -25.21
N ASP A 583 11.91 56.10 -25.28
CA ASP A 583 11.23 57.19 -24.55
C ASP A 583 10.36 56.65 -23.40
N SER A 584 10.42 57.35 -22.26
CA SER A 584 9.76 57.02 -20.99
C SER A 584 8.69 58.06 -20.66
N ARG A 585 7.39 57.74 -20.85
CA ARG A 585 6.29 58.55 -20.27
C ARG A 585 5.12 57.74 -19.73
N SER A 586 4.62 58.24 -18.60
CA SER A 586 3.60 57.71 -17.69
C SER A 586 2.14 57.95 -18.15
N ARG A 587 1.26 56.94 -17.94
CA ARG A 587 -0.16 56.98 -17.46
C ARG A 587 -1.01 55.85 -18.08
N THR A 588 -1.44 54.88 -17.25
CA THR A 588 -2.79 54.70 -16.64
C THR A 588 -3.90 54.55 -17.67
N ASP A 589 -4.34 53.30 -17.92
CA ASP A 589 -5.73 52.88 -18.24
C ASP A 589 -5.78 51.36 -18.57
N CYS A 590 -5.57 50.48 -17.58
CA CYS A 590 -5.83 49.03 -17.65
C CYS A 590 -6.26 48.50 -16.26
N SER A 591 -7.25 47.60 -16.22
CA SER A 591 -7.87 47.06 -15.00
C SER A 591 -6.93 46.18 -14.17
N GLN A 592 -7.18 46.11 -12.86
CA GLN A 592 -6.24 45.72 -11.79
C GLN A 592 -5.88 44.23 -11.64
N ASP A 593 -6.23 43.31 -12.56
CA ASP A 593 -6.11 41.85 -12.30
C ASP A 593 -4.95 41.11 -13.00
N TYR A 594 -3.92 41.78 -13.51
CA TYR A 594 -2.74 41.09 -14.07
C TYR A 594 -1.41 41.83 -13.79
N PRO A 595 -0.26 41.11 -13.65
CA PRO A 595 1.03 41.74 -13.37
C PRO A 595 1.41 42.72 -14.48
N ARG A 596 1.77 43.93 -14.07
CA ARG A 596 2.28 45.00 -14.93
C ARG A 596 3.56 44.53 -15.64
N GLU A 597 3.66 44.73 -16.95
CA GLU A 597 4.88 45.22 -17.63
C GLU A 597 4.69 45.48 -19.14
N TYR A 598 5.06 46.71 -19.53
CA TYR A 598 5.40 47.31 -20.84
C TYR A 598 4.58 47.02 -22.12
N VAL A 599 3.89 48.06 -22.62
CA VAL A 599 3.44 48.19 -24.02
C VAL A 599 4.10 49.41 -24.65
N TYR A 600 5.00 49.21 -25.62
CA TYR A 600 5.56 50.30 -26.43
C TYR A 600 4.88 50.35 -27.81
N ARG A 601 4.45 51.55 -28.21
CA ARG A 601 3.95 51.85 -29.56
C ARG A 601 5.02 52.61 -30.33
N CYS A 602 5.45 52.10 -31.48
CA CYS A 602 6.22 52.89 -32.43
C CYS A 602 5.26 53.70 -33.31
N THR A 603 5.10 54.99 -33.02
CA THR A 603 4.46 55.95 -33.92
C THR A 603 5.50 56.94 -34.42
N ASN A 604 5.47 57.26 -35.71
CA ASN A 604 6.24 58.36 -36.26
C ASN A 604 5.74 59.69 -35.63
N PRO A 605 6.59 60.46 -34.93
CA PRO A 605 6.18 61.70 -34.27
C PRO A 605 5.74 62.81 -35.25
N ALA A 606 6.03 62.66 -36.55
CA ALA A 606 5.70 63.67 -37.55
C ALA A 606 4.28 63.54 -38.16
N ASN A 607 3.66 62.35 -38.14
CA ASN A 607 2.40 62.14 -38.87
C ASN A 607 1.54 60.92 -38.45
N SER A 608 1.83 60.27 -37.32
CA SER A 608 0.95 59.25 -36.70
C SER A 608 0.60 57.98 -37.50
N ASN A 609 1.26 57.69 -38.63
CA ASN A 609 1.05 56.43 -39.38
C ASN A 609 2.10 55.34 -39.06
N ARG A 610 1.70 54.06 -39.19
CA ARG A 610 2.53 52.85 -38.99
C ARG A 610 3.66 52.77 -40.04
N TYR A 611 4.85 52.34 -39.63
CA TYR A 611 6.04 52.20 -40.48
C TYR A 611 5.81 51.33 -41.73
N ILE A 612 6.36 51.77 -42.87
CA ILE A 612 6.64 50.98 -44.07
C ILE A 612 8.16 50.97 -44.22
N CYS A 613 8.80 49.79 -44.32
CA CYS A 613 10.23 49.69 -44.60
C CYS A 613 10.53 50.19 -46.02
N PRO A 614 11.61 50.95 -46.27
CA PRO A 614 11.95 51.42 -47.61
C PRO A 614 12.40 50.22 -48.48
N GLY A 615 11.72 49.98 -49.60
CA GLY A 615 12.14 49.00 -50.62
C GLY A 615 11.10 47.96 -51.04
N THR A 616 9.97 47.82 -50.34
CA THR A 616 8.95 46.80 -50.66
C THR A 616 7.67 47.43 -51.22
N ASN A 617 7.59 47.63 -52.54
CA ASN A 617 6.40 48.21 -53.18
C ASN A 617 5.28 47.21 -53.49
N ARG A 618 5.30 45.97 -52.97
CA ARG A 618 4.20 45.00 -53.15
C ARG A 618 4.08 44.01 -51.98
N ASN A 619 3.55 44.45 -50.84
CA ASN A 619 2.70 43.63 -49.97
C ASN A 619 2.18 44.48 -48.78
N PRO A 620 0.87 44.81 -48.71
CA PRO A 620 0.32 45.69 -47.67
C PRO A 620 0.10 45.03 -46.29
N ASN A 621 0.61 43.83 -46.02
CA ASN A 621 0.26 43.08 -44.80
C ASN A 621 1.48 42.65 -43.98
N MET A 622 2.30 43.60 -43.52
CA MET A 622 3.18 43.35 -42.37
C MET A 622 2.58 44.00 -41.13
N THR A 623 1.79 43.21 -40.42
CA THR A 623 1.33 43.54 -39.07
C THR A 623 2.53 43.39 -38.13
N CYS A 624 3.08 44.48 -37.61
CA CYS A 624 3.95 44.41 -36.45
C CYS A 624 3.11 43.93 -35.26
N ILE A 625 3.18 42.64 -34.96
CA ILE A 625 2.64 42.07 -33.73
C ILE A 625 3.58 42.51 -32.62
N SER A 626 3.09 43.29 -31.66
CA SER A 626 3.79 43.44 -30.39
C SER A 626 3.89 42.06 -29.75
N ASN A 627 5.11 41.58 -29.45
CA ASN A 627 5.35 40.34 -28.69
C ASN A 627 4.87 40.40 -27.23
N CYS A 628 3.96 41.32 -26.90
CA CYS A 628 3.21 41.35 -25.64
C CYS A 628 2.10 40.29 -25.65
N ARG A 629 2.43 39.05 -26.01
CA ARG A 629 1.75 37.79 -25.67
C ARG A 629 2.45 36.60 -26.35
N LEU A 630 3.74 36.42 -26.09
CA LEU A 630 4.19 35.06 -25.85
C LEU A 630 4.03 34.87 -24.35
N SER A 631 2.79 34.56 -23.94
CA SER A 631 2.61 33.94 -22.64
C SER A 631 3.60 32.78 -22.60
N TYR A 632 4.40 32.71 -21.53
CA TYR A 632 5.10 31.50 -21.15
C TYR A 632 4.05 30.39 -21.06
N ASN A 633 3.74 29.79 -22.19
CA ASN A 633 2.92 28.62 -22.27
C ASN A 633 3.87 27.51 -21.83
N SER A 634 4.18 27.42 -20.54
CA SER A 634 4.82 26.24 -19.96
C SER A 634 3.98 25.04 -20.37
N ASN A 635 4.46 24.21 -21.30
CA ASN A 635 3.76 22.97 -21.59
C ASN A 635 3.64 22.20 -20.28
N PRO A 636 2.44 21.63 -19.99
CA PRO A 636 2.25 20.90 -18.76
C PRO A 636 3.38 19.89 -18.64
N PHE A 637 4.02 19.90 -17.48
CA PHE A 637 4.98 18.88 -17.08
C PHE A 637 4.33 17.50 -17.27
N LYS A 638 4.92 16.61 -18.09
CA LYS A 638 4.35 15.30 -18.44
C LYS A 638 5.24 14.14 -17.98
N GLY A 639 4.59 13.02 -17.66
CA GLY A 639 5.26 11.76 -17.40
C GLY A 639 6.23 11.77 -16.22
N TYR A 640 5.96 12.58 -15.19
CA TYR A 640 6.79 12.58 -13.99
C TYR A 640 6.77 11.22 -13.30
N GLU A 641 7.95 10.73 -12.99
CA GLU A 641 8.14 9.53 -12.20
C GLU A 641 9.30 9.73 -11.22
N PHE A 642 9.02 9.67 -9.93
CA PHE A 642 10.07 9.69 -8.92
C PHE A 642 10.86 8.38 -8.93
N LEU A 643 12.19 8.49 -8.98
CA LEU A 643 13.13 7.36 -9.05
C LEU A 643 13.85 7.10 -7.71
N GLY A 644 13.34 7.68 -6.62
CA GLY A 644 13.77 7.40 -5.26
C GLY A 644 15.19 7.88 -4.93
N TYR A 645 15.79 7.26 -3.92
CA TYR A 645 17.18 7.44 -3.51
C TYR A 645 18.03 6.21 -3.88
N PRO A 646 19.33 6.38 -4.19
CA PRO A 646 20.22 5.29 -4.59
C PRO A 646 20.53 4.32 -3.45
N ASP A 647 20.58 4.83 -2.23
CA ASP A 647 20.88 4.05 -1.03
C ASP A 647 20.37 4.73 0.22
N VAL A 648 20.19 3.94 1.27
CA VAL A 648 19.81 4.39 2.61
C VAL A 648 20.56 3.57 3.65
N GLU A 649 21.22 4.25 4.56
CA GLU A 649 21.76 3.67 5.79
C GLU A 649 20.72 3.85 6.91
N THR A 650 20.32 2.75 7.52
CA THR A 650 19.43 2.73 8.67
C THR A 650 20.25 2.45 9.93
N VAL A 651 20.18 3.36 10.89
CA VAL A 651 20.87 3.25 12.18
C VAL A 651 19.82 3.16 13.27
N VAL A 652 19.74 2.02 13.94
CA VAL A 652 18.90 1.82 15.13
C VAL A 652 19.75 2.09 16.35
N TYR A 653 19.28 2.97 17.24
CA TYR A 653 19.95 3.32 18.47
C TYR A 653 19.45 2.47 19.63
N GLU A 654 20.26 2.38 20.69
CA GLU A 654 19.87 1.77 21.94
C GLU A 654 18.66 2.49 22.57
N LYS A 655 17.98 1.76 23.46
CA LYS A 655 16.83 2.26 24.21
C LYS A 655 17.15 3.60 24.90
N ASN A 656 16.30 4.60 24.68
CA ASN A 656 16.43 5.95 25.24
C ASN A 656 17.73 6.68 24.85
N SER A 657 18.46 6.20 23.84
CA SER A 657 19.69 6.82 23.33
C SER A 657 19.48 7.39 21.92
N ALA A 658 20.26 8.43 21.62
CA ALA A 658 20.37 9.01 20.27
C ALA A 658 21.81 8.92 19.73
N SER A 659 22.72 8.29 20.47
CA SER A 659 24.14 8.18 20.13
C SER A 659 24.65 6.75 20.12
N ASP A 660 24.16 5.90 21.02
CA ASP A 660 24.62 4.53 21.16
C ASP A 660 23.92 3.65 20.14
N VAL A 661 24.68 2.98 19.28
CA VAL A 661 24.16 2.24 18.13
C VAL A 661 23.86 0.80 18.55
N ALA A 662 22.63 0.35 18.32
CA ALA A 662 22.20 -1.04 18.55
C ALA A 662 22.33 -1.89 17.27
N ALA A 663 22.00 -1.30 16.11
CA ALA A 663 22.14 -1.96 14.82
C ALA A 663 22.36 -0.93 13.71
N ARG A 664 23.06 -1.35 12.66
CA ARG A 664 23.31 -0.54 11.48
C ARG A 664 23.22 -1.39 10.23
N SER A 665 22.52 -0.88 9.22
CA SER A 665 22.44 -1.53 7.91
C SER A 665 22.40 -0.50 6.79
N LYS A 666 22.77 -0.89 5.58
CA LYS A 666 22.73 -0.04 4.40
C LYS A 666 22.23 -0.81 3.18
N SER A 667 21.21 -0.28 2.53
CA SER A 667 20.58 -0.87 1.35
C SER A 667 20.82 0.01 0.13
N PHE A 668 21.04 -0.62 -1.03
CA PHE A 668 21.30 0.03 -2.32
C PHE A 668 20.26 -0.41 -3.34
N PHE A 669 19.67 0.54 -4.05
CA PHE A 669 18.54 0.33 -4.95
C PHE A 669 18.90 0.67 -6.39
N HIS A 670 18.29 -0.04 -7.34
CA HIS A 670 18.27 0.43 -8.72
C HIS A 670 17.34 1.65 -8.85
N GLN A 671 17.72 2.61 -9.71
CA GLN A 671 16.93 3.84 -9.95
C GLN A 671 16.64 4.05 -11.45
N ALA A 672 17.68 4.36 -12.22
CA ALA A 672 17.60 4.69 -13.64
C ALA A 672 18.62 3.87 -14.44
N ILE A 673 18.34 3.73 -15.74
CA ILE A 673 19.33 3.40 -16.75
C ILE A 673 19.87 4.73 -17.27
N GLN A 674 21.16 5.00 -17.04
CA GLN A 674 21.79 6.26 -17.39
C GLN A 674 23.08 6.02 -18.18
N THR A 675 23.09 6.53 -19.41
CA THR A 675 24.28 6.59 -20.27
C THR A 675 24.44 8.01 -20.81
N ALA A 676 25.53 8.28 -21.54
CA ALA A 676 25.75 9.60 -22.15
C ALA A 676 24.65 10.02 -23.14
N SER A 677 23.87 9.07 -23.67
CA SER A 677 22.86 9.31 -24.70
C SER A 677 21.46 8.78 -24.35
N CYS A 678 21.24 8.32 -23.10
CA CYS A 678 19.96 7.75 -22.71
C CYS A 678 19.74 7.86 -21.20
N PHE A 679 18.53 8.27 -20.82
CA PHE A 679 18.07 8.31 -19.44
C PHE A 679 16.65 7.79 -19.37
N LYS A 680 16.42 6.66 -18.69
CA LYS A 680 15.10 6.03 -18.52
C LYS A 680 14.96 5.40 -17.14
N PRO A 681 13.75 5.29 -16.56
CA PRO A 681 13.49 4.54 -15.34
C PRO A 681 13.94 3.09 -15.50
N SER A 682 14.71 2.57 -14.54
CA SER A 682 15.15 1.17 -14.59
C SER A 682 13.94 0.23 -14.45
N PRO A 683 13.88 -0.89 -15.20
CA PRO A 683 12.90 -1.94 -14.94
C PRO A 683 13.07 -2.58 -13.55
N LEU A 684 14.21 -2.36 -12.89
CA LEU A 684 14.54 -2.83 -11.55
C LEU A 684 14.32 -1.74 -10.48
N LYS A 685 13.77 -0.58 -10.83
CA LYS A 685 13.63 0.58 -9.94
C LYS A 685 13.05 0.20 -8.57
N GLY A 686 13.70 0.62 -7.49
CA GLY A 686 13.27 0.37 -6.12
C GLY A 686 13.62 -1.02 -5.58
N ILE A 687 14.14 -1.93 -6.40
CA ILE A 687 14.63 -3.24 -5.97
C ILE A 687 16.03 -3.06 -5.37
N ALA A 688 16.21 -3.57 -4.15
CA ALA A 688 17.52 -3.59 -3.49
C ALA A 688 18.41 -4.67 -4.12
N PHE A 689 19.55 -4.28 -4.68
CA PHE A 689 20.52 -5.21 -5.27
C PHE A 689 21.71 -5.50 -4.35
N LYS A 690 21.87 -4.70 -3.30
CA LYS A 690 22.91 -4.90 -2.30
C LYS A 690 22.46 -4.45 -0.92
N ASN A 691 22.72 -5.27 0.09
CA ASN A 691 22.47 -4.97 1.49
C ASN A 691 23.73 -5.22 2.31
N GLN A 692 24.04 -4.31 3.23
CA GLN A 692 25.14 -4.43 4.17
C GLN A 692 24.59 -4.35 5.59
N VAL A 693 24.94 -5.29 6.46
CA VAL A 693 24.57 -5.30 7.87
C VAL A 693 25.85 -5.25 8.68
N TYR A 694 26.06 -4.14 9.39
CA TYR A 694 27.30 -3.84 10.08
C TYR A 694 27.26 -4.36 11.51
N ASP A 695 28.43 -4.70 12.03
CA ASP A 695 28.68 -4.76 13.46
C ASP A 695 28.45 -3.36 14.05
N ALA A 696 27.64 -3.28 15.11
CA ALA A 696 27.21 -2.02 15.70
C ALA A 696 28.38 -1.19 16.24
N ASP A 697 29.39 -1.86 16.80
CA ASP A 697 30.57 -1.25 17.42
C ASP A 697 31.67 -0.96 16.41
N ASN A 698 31.68 -1.67 15.28
CA ASN A 698 32.73 -1.54 14.28
C ASN A 698 32.20 -1.63 12.83
N PRO A 699 31.98 -0.49 12.14
CA PRO A 699 31.46 -0.48 10.77
C PRO A 699 32.44 -1.04 9.72
N THR A 700 33.68 -1.38 10.10
CA THR A 700 34.61 -2.11 9.22
C THR A 700 34.31 -3.61 9.14
N LYS A 701 33.46 -4.13 10.03
CA LYS A 701 32.98 -5.52 10.02
C LYS A 701 31.51 -5.55 9.63
N TYR A 702 31.16 -6.32 8.61
CA TYR A 702 29.78 -6.41 8.12
C TYR A 702 29.54 -7.67 7.30
N SER A 703 28.28 -8.09 7.20
CA SER A 703 27.84 -9.01 6.16
C SER A 703 27.25 -8.23 5.00
N GLU A 704 27.63 -8.60 3.78
CA GLU A 704 27.11 -8.04 2.53
C GLU A 704 26.34 -9.13 1.78
N GLU A 705 25.14 -8.81 1.32
CA GLU A 705 24.39 -9.63 0.37
C GLU A 705 24.25 -8.85 -0.94
N ILE A 706 24.57 -9.49 -2.07
CA ILE A 706 24.40 -8.96 -3.42
C ILE A 706 23.42 -9.87 -4.16
N GLN A 707 22.42 -9.27 -4.79
CA GLN A 707 21.43 -9.93 -5.63
C GLN A 707 21.62 -9.45 -7.07
N SER A 708 21.67 -10.39 -8.02
CA SER A 708 21.73 -10.09 -9.45
C SER A 708 20.46 -10.53 -10.17
N TYR A 709 20.04 -9.70 -11.12
CA TYR A 709 18.75 -9.84 -11.79
C TYR A 709 18.90 -10.04 -13.29
N ARG A 710 17.93 -10.73 -13.88
CA ARG A 710 17.66 -10.71 -15.31
C ARG A 710 16.30 -10.10 -15.59
N VAL A 711 16.19 -9.39 -16.69
CA VAL A 711 14.96 -8.75 -17.15
C VAL A 711 14.58 -9.31 -18.50
N ARG A 712 13.34 -9.80 -18.62
CA ARG A 712 12.74 -10.20 -19.89
C ARG A 712 11.97 -9.05 -20.49
N PHE A 713 12.18 -8.80 -21.78
CA PHE A 713 11.53 -7.76 -22.56
C PHE A 713 10.70 -8.35 -23.69
N GLY A 714 9.44 -7.89 -23.81
CA GLY A 714 8.51 -8.29 -24.86
C GLY A 714 7.24 -9.00 -24.36
N PRO A 715 6.49 -9.66 -25.26
CA PRO A 715 5.32 -10.46 -24.88
C PRO A 715 5.73 -11.78 -24.19
N MET A 716 5.02 -12.16 -23.13
CA MET A 716 5.32 -13.35 -22.30
C MET A 716 5.30 -14.68 -23.07
N PHE A 717 4.43 -14.82 -24.08
CA PHE A 717 4.23 -16.06 -24.83
C PHE A 717 4.75 -15.99 -26.27
N ALA A 718 5.56 -14.98 -26.58
CA ALA A 718 6.16 -14.81 -27.90
C ALA A 718 7.66 -14.52 -27.75
N THR A 719 8.31 -14.04 -28.80
CA THR A 719 9.76 -13.80 -28.79
C THR A 719 10.11 -12.69 -27.79
N GLU A 720 10.81 -13.07 -26.73
CA GLU A 720 11.25 -12.17 -25.66
C GLU A 720 12.78 -12.10 -25.61
N THR A 721 13.31 -10.91 -25.31
CA THR A 721 14.74 -10.66 -25.10
C THR A 721 15.03 -10.67 -23.61
N GLU A 722 15.95 -11.52 -23.15
CA GLU A 722 16.37 -11.55 -21.74
C GLU A 722 17.77 -10.94 -21.61
N LEU A 723 17.92 -10.02 -20.67
CA LEU A 723 19.18 -9.30 -20.41
C LEU A 723 19.49 -9.33 -18.92
N ALA A 724 20.75 -9.50 -18.58
CA ALA A 724 21.24 -9.28 -17.21
C ALA A 724 21.14 -7.79 -16.84
N ASP A 725 21.05 -7.52 -15.54
CA ASP A 725 21.12 -6.18 -14.97
C ASP A 725 22.33 -5.37 -15.48
N SER A 726 23.48 -6.02 -15.64
CA SER A 726 24.71 -5.44 -16.19
C SER A 726 24.60 -5.00 -17.66
N GLU A 727 23.65 -5.54 -18.42
CA GLU A 727 23.47 -5.29 -19.86
C GLU A 727 22.42 -4.19 -20.14
N LEU A 728 21.66 -3.76 -19.12
CA LEU A 728 20.55 -2.81 -19.29
C LEU A 728 21.00 -1.45 -19.84
N ASN A 729 22.19 -0.98 -19.46
CA ASN A 729 22.75 0.29 -19.96
C ASN A 729 22.91 0.28 -21.48
N SER A 730 23.42 -0.81 -22.05
CA SER A 730 23.60 -0.97 -23.49
C SER A 730 22.26 -1.10 -24.24
N TYR A 731 21.22 -1.57 -23.57
CA TYR A 731 19.89 -1.73 -24.16
C TYR A 731 18.98 -0.49 -24.04
N CYS A 732 19.41 0.53 -23.30
CA CYS A 732 18.64 1.76 -23.04
C CYS A 732 17.96 2.39 -24.28
N PRO A 733 18.62 2.49 -25.46
CA PRO A 733 17.99 3.06 -26.65
C PRO A 733 16.77 2.27 -27.14
N ASN A 734 16.79 0.95 -26.98
CA ASN A 734 15.74 0.04 -27.45
C ASN A 734 14.64 -0.20 -26.40
N TYR A 735 14.87 0.21 -25.16
CA TYR A 735 13.95 0.06 -24.05
C TYR A 735 12.84 1.13 -24.06
N ASN A 736 11.60 0.74 -23.80
CA ASN A 736 10.48 1.67 -23.59
C ASN A 736 9.77 1.24 -22.30
N GLN A 737 9.76 2.13 -21.31
CA GLN A 737 9.27 1.87 -19.95
C GLN A 737 7.78 1.52 -19.90
N ASN A 738 6.99 2.04 -20.84
CA ASN A 738 5.53 1.88 -20.86
C ASN A 738 5.10 0.58 -21.55
N THR A 739 5.99 -0.10 -22.27
CA THR A 739 5.59 -1.19 -23.15
C THR A 739 6.47 -2.43 -23.06
N LYS A 740 7.74 -2.38 -22.64
CA LYS A 740 8.65 -3.50 -22.93
C LYS A 740 8.97 -4.45 -21.77
N VAL A 741 8.70 -4.14 -20.51
CA VAL A 741 9.08 -5.03 -19.40
C VAL A 741 8.09 -6.18 -19.24
N SER A 742 8.58 -7.42 -19.29
CA SER A 742 7.79 -8.62 -19.02
C SER A 742 8.05 -9.07 -17.58
N LEU A 743 9.22 -9.61 -17.27
CA LEU A 743 9.51 -10.22 -15.97
C LEU A 743 10.87 -9.77 -15.45
N VAL A 744 10.98 -9.69 -14.13
CA VAL A 744 12.23 -9.50 -13.39
C VAL A 744 12.52 -10.77 -12.61
N LEU A 745 13.72 -11.31 -12.75
CA LEU A 745 14.11 -12.62 -12.25
C LEU A 745 15.37 -12.50 -11.38
N PRO A 746 15.31 -12.78 -10.06
CA PRO A 746 16.51 -12.91 -9.23
C PRO A 746 17.24 -14.21 -9.58
N THR A 747 18.47 -14.08 -10.09
CA THR A 747 19.20 -15.24 -10.64
C THR A 747 20.36 -15.69 -9.77
N GLU A 748 20.92 -14.78 -8.98
CA GLU A 748 22.11 -15.04 -8.19
C GLU A 748 22.06 -14.25 -6.88
N SER A 749 22.41 -14.90 -5.78
CA SER A 749 22.65 -14.28 -4.48
C SER A 749 24.05 -14.64 -4.00
N VAL A 750 24.84 -13.62 -3.68
CA VAL A 750 26.19 -13.75 -3.12
C VAL A 750 26.21 -13.09 -1.75
N ALA A 751 26.53 -13.87 -0.72
CA ALA A 751 26.76 -13.35 0.62
C ALA A 751 28.27 -13.30 0.91
N LYS A 752 28.74 -12.24 1.55
CA LYS A 752 30.14 -12.04 1.95
C LYS A 752 30.21 -11.58 3.41
N SER A 753 31.08 -12.17 4.20
CA SER A 753 31.39 -11.72 5.57
C SER A 753 32.72 -10.98 5.59
N PHE A 754 32.71 -9.71 5.99
CA PHE A 754 33.89 -8.85 6.11
C PHE A 754 34.35 -8.76 7.56
N MET A 755 35.58 -9.21 7.84
CA MET A 755 36.18 -9.25 9.18
C MET A 755 37.71 -9.05 9.19
N PRO A 756 38.32 -7.87 8.98
CA PRO A 756 37.97 -6.62 8.28
C PRO A 756 38.25 -6.68 6.75
N SER A 757 38.59 -7.86 6.22
CA SER A 757 38.59 -8.21 4.80
C SER A 757 37.56 -9.32 4.58
N PRO A 758 37.09 -9.61 3.35
CA PRO A 758 36.12 -10.67 3.15
C PRO A 758 36.76 -12.04 3.48
N THR A 759 36.20 -12.73 4.49
CA THR A 759 36.74 -13.98 5.04
C THR A 759 35.92 -15.20 4.65
N LEU A 760 34.64 -15.02 4.32
CA LEU A 760 33.74 -16.09 3.89
C LEU A 760 32.80 -15.52 2.84
N CYS A 761 32.71 -16.21 1.71
CA CYS A 761 31.78 -15.84 0.66
C CYS A 761 31.01 -17.09 0.22
N THR A 762 29.70 -16.96 0.06
CA THR A 762 28.83 -18.05 -0.37
C THR A 762 27.94 -17.62 -1.51
N LYS A 763 27.58 -18.56 -2.37
CA LYS A 763 26.78 -18.28 -3.56
C LYS A 763 25.62 -19.25 -3.73
N SER A 764 24.48 -18.71 -4.14
CA SER A 764 23.36 -19.50 -4.65
C SER A 764 22.86 -18.94 -5.97
N THR A 765 22.39 -19.83 -6.85
CA THR A 765 21.86 -19.46 -8.17
C THR A 765 20.52 -20.14 -8.42
N THR A 766 19.62 -19.45 -9.10
CA THR A 766 18.30 -19.96 -9.49
C THR A 766 18.19 -20.02 -11.01
N ASP A 767 17.84 -21.19 -11.53
CA ASP A 767 17.53 -21.41 -12.95
C ASP A 767 16.00 -21.49 -13.13
N TYR A 768 15.53 -20.74 -14.12
CA TYR A 768 14.13 -20.60 -14.48
C TYR A 768 13.77 -21.35 -15.77
N ASN A 769 14.73 -22.05 -16.38
CA ASN A 769 14.43 -22.97 -17.48
C ASN A 769 13.82 -24.27 -16.91
N ASN A 770 12.98 -24.91 -17.71
CA ASN A 770 12.52 -26.25 -17.41
C ASN A 770 13.71 -27.19 -17.21
N LEU A 771 13.50 -28.29 -16.49
CA LEU A 771 14.57 -29.24 -16.17
C LEU A 771 15.21 -29.93 -17.38
N ASP A 772 14.56 -29.89 -18.55
CA ASP A 772 15.10 -30.34 -19.84
C ASP A 772 15.94 -29.26 -20.57
N GLY A 773 16.11 -28.08 -19.95
CA GLY A 773 16.81 -26.92 -20.49
C GLY A 773 15.98 -26.04 -21.41
N THR A 774 14.71 -26.39 -21.68
CA THR A 774 13.81 -25.54 -22.46
C THR A 774 13.32 -24.35 -21.63
N ARG A 775 12.94 -23.27 -22.30
CA ARG A 775 12.55 -22.02 -21.64
C ARG A 775 11.15 -22.13 -21.03
N ASP A 776 11.00 -21.73 -19.75
CA ASP A 776 9.69 -21.55 -19.13
C ASP A 776 9.19 -20.10 -19.33
N ALA A 777 8.07 -19.94 -20.03
CA ALA A 777 7.41 -18.65 -20.25
C ALA A 777 6.90 -18.01 -18.95
N TYR A 778 6.60 -18.82 -17.93
CA TYR A 778 6.15 -18.35 -16.62
C TYR A 778 7.30 -18.03 -15.67
N ALA A 779 8.53 -18.39 -16.04
CA ALA A 779 9.73 -18.24 -15.23
C ALA A 779 9.51 -18.75 -13.79
N ASN A 780 9.08 -20.00 -13.65
CA ASN A 780 9.05 -20.65 -12.36
C ASN A 780 10.47 -21.13 -11.97
N PRO A 781 10.86 -21.11 -10.69
CA PRO A 781 12.17 -21.58 -10.28
C PRO A 781 12.24 -23.11 -10.31
N HIS A 782 12.93 -23.67 -11.31
CA HIS A 782 13.01 -25.13 -11.50
C HIS A 782 14.22 -25.74 -10.78
N LYS A 783 15.33 -25.01 -10.69
CA LYS A 783 16.55 -25.49 -10.04
C LYS A 783 17.20 -24.38 -9.24
N THR A 784 17.39 -24.62 -7.95
CA THR A 784 18.26 -23.78 -7.10
C THR A 784 19.53 -24.55 -6.80
N THR A 785 20.67 -23.94 -7.06
CA THR A 785 21.99 -24.50 -6.73
C THR A 785 22.59 -23.67 -5.61
N ASN A 786 22.84 -24.31 -4.46
CA ASN A 786 23.67 -23.75 -3.41
C ASN A 786 25.09 -24.24 -3.64
N TRP A 787 25.97 -23.35 -4.07
CA TRP A 787 27.36 -23.67 -4.38
C TRP A 787 28.18 -23.87 -3.10
N GLY A 788 27.71 -23.36 -1.96
CA GLY A 788 28.50 -23.36 -0.74
C GLY A 788 29.51 -22.22 -0.79
N LYS A 789 30.76 -22.51 -0.47
CA LYS A 789 31.83 -21.50 -0.42
C LYS A 789 32.27 -21.12 -1.84
N VAL A 790 32.57 -19.84 -2.04
CA VAL A 790 33.14 -19.32 -3.29
C VAL A 790 34.29 -18.36 -2.99
N SER A 791 35.11 -18.07 -3.99
CA SER A 791 36.17 -17.07 -3.87
C SER A 791 35.59 -15.69 -3.55
N CYS A 792 36.11 -15.06 -2.50
CA CYS A 792 35.71 -13.71 -2.12
C CYS A 792 36.21 -12.61 -3.07
N THR A 793 37.25 -12.88 -3.87
CA THR A 793 37.75 -11.93 -4.88
C THR A 793 36.99 -12.04 -6.19
N ASN A 794 36.51 -13.24 -6.53
CA ASN A 794 35.69 -13.48 -7.70
C ASN A 794 34.63 -14.56 -7.39
N PRO A 795 33.39 -14.17 -7.04
CA PRO A 795 32.31 -15.12 -6.72
C PRO A 795 31.90 -16.06 -7.87
N SER A 796 32.40 -15.84 -9.09
CA SER A 796 32.24 -16.79 -10.19
C SER A 796 33.17 -18.00 -10.08
N GLN A 797 34.17 -17.97 -9.20
CA GLN A 797 35.08 -19.07 -8.94
C GLN A 797 34.63 -19.84 -7.68
N ASP A 798 34.23 -21.09 -7.89
CA ASP A 798 33.80 -22.00 -6.82
C ASP A 798 34.99 -22.40 -5.93
N ASP A 799 34.79 -22.38 -4.61
CA ASP A 799 35.76 -22.88 -3.65
C ASP A 799 35.44 -24.35 -3.42
N THR A 800 36.00 -25.22 -4.28
CA THR A 800 35.75 -26.67 -4.35
C THR A 800 36.00 -27.48 -3.05
N THR A 801 36.21 -26.82 -1.91
CA THR A 801 36.31 -27.40 -0.58
C THR A 801 34.99 -27.97 -0.07
N ASP A 802 33.85 -27.53 -0.61
CA ASP A 802 32.55 -28.16 -0.42
C ASP A 802 31.91 -28.58 -1.74
N THR A 803 30.85 -29.41 -1.62
CA THR A 803 30.11 -29.93 -2.77
C THR A 803 28.77 -29.20 -2.91
N PRO A 804 28.43 -28.67 -4.09
CA PRO A 804 27.16 -28.00 -4.30
C PRO A 804 25.94 -28.88 -3.98
N ARG A 805 24.88 -28.23 -3.49
CA ARG A 805 23.57 -28.85 -3.22
C ARG A 805 22.52 -28.31 -4.16
N TYR A 806 21.63 -29.19 -4.60
CA TYR A 806 20.63 -28.87 -5.61
C TYR A 806 19.23 -29.09 -5.05
N SER A 807 18.36 -28.12 -5.27
CA SER A 807 16.92 -28.25 -5.04
C SER A 807 16.21 -28.13 -6.38
N TYR A 808 15.30 -29.04 -6.65
CA TYR A 808 14.55 -29.11 -7.90
C TYR A 808 13.05 -29.00 -7.63
N SER A 809 12.36 -28.28 -8.50
CA SER A 809 10.91 -28.18 -8.54
C SER A 809 10.48 -28.31 -9.99
N ASP A 810 9.56 -29.24 -10.26
CA ASP A 810 8.90 -29.37 -11.55
C ASP A 810 7.42 -28.99 -11.39
N TYR A 811 6.83 -28.47 -12.46
CA TYR A 811 5.50 -27.85 -12.45
C TYR A 811 4.55 -28.55 -13.42
N THR A 812 3.24 -28.41 -13.18
CA THR A 812 2.21 -28.86 -14.12
C THR A 812 2.25 -28.04 -15.41
N SER A 813 1.54 -28.47 -16.45
CA SER A 813 1.12 -27.51 -17.49
C SER A 813 0.11 -26.51 -16.91
N ALA A 814 0.10 -25.29 -17.45
CA ALA A 814 -0.91 -24.28 -17.09
C ALA A 814 -2.30 -24.68 -17.60
N ASN A 815 -3.37 -24.33 -16.87
CA ASN A 815 -4.72 -24.37 -17.44
C ASN A 815 -5.01 -23.00 -18.08
N ALA A 816 -4.80 -22.89 -19.39
CA ALA A 816 -5.00 -21.64 -20.14
C ALA A 816 -6.47 -21.18 -20.18
N THR A 817 -7.43 -22.11 -20.11
CA THR A 817 -8.87 -21.81 -20.13
C THR A 817 -9.32 -21.13 -18.84
N ARG A 818 -8.84 -21.64 -17.70
CA ARG A 818 -9.12 -21.09 -16.36
C ARG A 818 -8.12 -20.03 -15.93
N TRP A 819 -7.02 -19.88 -16.66
CA TRP A 819 -5.87 -19.06 -16.31
C TRP A 819 -5.25 -19.41 -14.95
N ILE A 820 -5.11 -20.71 -14.69
CA ILE A 820 -4.36 -21.19 -13.52
C ILE A 820 -2.94 -21.46 -13.98
N LEU A 821 -1.98 -20.73 -13.41
CA LEU A 821 -0.56 -20.89 -13.74
C LEU A 821 -0.05 -22.27 -13.31
N PRO A 822 1.10 -22.72 -13.85
CA PRO A 822 1.73 -23.97 -13.42
C PRO A 822 1.86 -24.05 -11.90
N LEU A 823 1.41 -25.15 -11.31
CA LEU A 823 1.57 -25.44 -9.88
C LEU A 823 2.66 -26.50 -9.68
N PRO A 824 3.36 -26.54 -8.53
CA PRO A 824 4.36 -27.55 -8.26
C PRO A 824 3.78 -28.97 -8.34
N LYS A 825 4.30 -29.81 -9.25
CA LYS A 825 3.89 -31.22 -9.35
C LYS A 825 4.87 -32.17 -8.66
N GLU A 826 6.14 -31.79 -8.56
CA GLU A 826 7.20 -32.64 -7.99
C GLU A 826 8.36 -31.80 -7.48
N SER A 827 8.92 -32.19 -6.34
CA SER A 827 10.08 -31.53 -5.74
C SER A 827 11.01 -32.53 -5.06
N TRP A 828 12.31 -32.28 -5.13
CA TRP A 828 13.33 -33.11 -4.49
C TRP A 828 14.63 -32.35 -4.31
N MET A 829 15.50 -32.87 -3.43
CA MET A 829 16.86 -32.41 -3.27
C MET A 829 17.85 -33.42 -3.82
N GLY A 830 19.03 -32.96 -4.24
CA GLY A 830 20.10 -33.80 -4.77
C GLY A 830 21.48 -33.38 -4.27
N SER A 831 22.37 -34.36 -4.11
CA SER A 831 23.79 -34.17 -3.77
C SER A 831 24.71 -34.14 -5.00
N SER A 832 24.18 -34.42 -6.19
CA SER A 832 24.91 -34.47 -7.45
C SER A 832 23.94 -34.20 -8.61
N ASN A 833 24.43 -33.52 -9.65
CA ASN A 833 23.73 -33.34 -10.90
C ASN A 833 24.24 -34.39 -11.92
N PRO A 834 23.46 -35.38 -12.42
CA PRO A 834 22.02 -35.59 -12.25
C PRO A 834 21.63 -36.74 -11.27
N VAL A 835 20.45 -36.57 -10.65
CA VAL A 835 19.50 -37.54 -10.04
C VAL A 835 20.00 -38.55 -8.97
N ASN A 836 19.94 -38.13 -7.70
CA ASN A 836 19.45 -38.97 -6.59
C ASN A 836 18.47 -38.10 -5.78
N GLY A 837 17.18 -38.41 -5.85
CA GLY A 837 16.13 -37.64 -5.18
C GLY A 837 16.05 -37.97 -3.70
N TYR A 838 16.42 -37.02 -2.85
CA TYR A 838 16.15 -37.03 -1.41
C TYR A 838 14.94 -36.13 -1.12
N ASN A 839 14.17 -36.44 -0.07
CA ASN A 839 12.95 -35.71 0.30
C ASN A 839 12.02 -35.48 -0.90
N HIS A 840 11.82 -36.54 -1.68
CA HIS A 840 11.15 -36.48 -2.96
C HIS A 840 9.63 -36.55 -2.78
N THR A 841 8.91 -35.53 -3.24
CA THR A 841 7.46 -35.41 -3.12
C THR A 841 6.81 -35.24 -4.49
N ARG A 842 5.66 -35.89 -4.71
CA ARG A 842 4.78 -35.69 -5.87
C ARG A 842 3.40 -35.20 -5.43
N ILE A 843 2.83 -34.31 -6.23
CA ILE A 843 1.57 -33.63 -5.97
C ILE A 843 0.63 -33.82 -7.16
N PHE A 844 -0.65 -34.05 -6.86
CA PHE A 844 -1.71 -34.25 -7.84
C PHE A 844 -2.87 -33.28 -7.56
N TYR A 845 -3.46 -32.77 -8.63
CA TYR A 845 -4.50 -31.76 -8.57
C TYR A 845 -5.81 -32.25 -9.19
N ASP A 846 -6.94 -31.79 -8.65
CA ASP A 846 -8.30 -31.98 -9.20
C ASP A 846 -8.68 -33.43 -9.58
N ASN A 847 -8.13 -34.41 -8.85
CA ASN A 847 -8.30 -35.83 -9.11
C ASN A 847 -7.89 -36.23 -10.55
N GLN A 848 -6.95 -35.48 -11.13
CA GLN A 848 -6.38 -35.74 -12.44
C GLN A 848 -5.17 -36.67 -12.35
N THR A 849 -4.75 -37.18 -13.51
CA THR A 849 -3.49 -37.92 -13.63
C THR A 849 -2.30 -37.00 -13.34
N TYR A 850 -1.17 -37.60 -12.91
CA TYR A 850 0.04 -36.88 -12.55
C TYR A 850 0.46 -35.86 -13.63
N GLY A 851 0.78 -34.63 -13.19
CA GLY A 851 1.19 -33.52 -14.07
C GLY A 851 0.05 -32.68 -14.66
N ASN A 852 -1.20 -33.10 -14.52
CA ASN A 852 -2.38 -32.34 -14.96
C ASN A 852 -3.02 -31.58 -13.79
N LEU A 853 -3.42 -30.33 -14.04
CA LEU A 853 -3.90 -29.41 -13.00
C LEU A 853 -5.42 -29.48 -12.77
N GLY A 854 -6.20 -29.74 -13.83
CA GLY A 854 -7.67 -29.63 -13.79
C GLY A 854 -8.15 -28.17 -13.81
N ASP A 855 -9.39 -27.93 -13.37
CA ASP A 855 -10.13 -26.68 -13.53
C ASP A 855 -10.15 -25.74 -12.31
N ARG A 856 -9.61 -26.20 -11.17
CA ARG A 856 -9.67 -25.54 -9.86
C ARG A 856 -8.30 -25.50 -9.16
N GLY A 857 -7.36 -26.36 -9.56
CA GLY A 857 -6.01 -26.41 -8.96
C GLY A 857 -6.00 -26.93 -7.52
N GLN A 858 -6.95 -27.77 -7.13
CA GLN A 858 -7.08 -28.27 -5.77
C GLN A 858 -6.16 -29.48 -5.52
N LEU A 859 -5.40 -29.45 -4.44
CA LEU A 859 -4.57 -30.57 -4.01
C LEU A 859 -5.45 -31.79 -3.67
N THR A 860 -5.29 -32.90 -4.39
CA THR A 860 -6.09 -34.12 -4.16
C THR A 860 -5.27 -35.31 -3.69
N LYS A 861 -3.97 -35.35 -3.96
CA LYS A 861 -3.09 -36.42 -3.52
C LYS A 861 -1.65 -35.94 -3.40
N THR A 862 -0.96 -36.44 -2.38
CA THR A 862 0.49 -36.24 -2.15
C THR A 862 1.16 -37.59 -1.97
N GLN A 863 2.27 -37.82 -2.66
CA GLN A 863 3.09 -39.02 -2.51
C GLN A 863 4.50 -38.63 -2.07
N THR A 864 5.07 -39.36 -1.11
CA THR A 864 6.51 -39.29 -0.82
C THR A 864 7.22 -40.48 -1.44
N LEU A 865 8.44 -40.26 -1.94
CA LEU A 865 9.20 -41.26 -2.68
C LEU A 865 10.53 -41.57 -1.99
N ILE A 866 10.92 -42.85 -1.99
CA ILE A 866 12.23 -43.33 -1.56
C ILE A 866 12.81 -44.19 -2.69
N GLY A 867 13.98 -43.80 -3.20
CA GLY A 867 14.61 -44.48 -4.34
C GLY A 867 13.74 -44.48 -5.60
N GLY A 868 12.93 -43.43 -5.80
CA GLY A 868 11.99 -43.31 -6.92
C GLY A 868 10.72 -44.15 -6.80
N ASN A 869 10.56 -44.94 -5.74
CA ASN A 869 9.35 -45.71 -5.46
C ASN A 869 8.46 -44.95 -4.47
N VAL A 870 7.14 -45.06 -4.63
CA VAL A 870 6.18 -44.47 -3.69
C VAL A 870 6.32 -45.18 -2.34
N ASN A 871 6.64 -44.40 -1.31
CA ASN A 871 6.78 -44.87 0.07
C ASN A 871 5.50 -44.60 0.88
N SER A 872 4.88 -43.44 0.69
CA SER A 872 3.63 -43.09 1.38
C SER A 872 2.72 -42.23 0.49
N GLU A 873 1.42 -42.30 0.71
CA GLU A 873 0.41 -41.57 -0.06
C GLU A 873 -0.71 -41.03 0.84
N SER A 874 -1.02 -39.74 0.74
CA SER A 874 -2.19 -39.13 1.39
C SER A 874 -3.14 -38.58 0.35
N THR A 875 -4.45 -38.64 0.61
CA THR A 875 -5.48 -38.12 -0.32
C THR A 875 -6.43 -37.13 0.36
N ILE A 876 -6.95 -36.20 -0.44
CA ILE A 876 -7.93 -35.18 -0.04
C ILE A 876 -9.10 -35.25 -1.01
N ALA A 877 -10.31 -35.35 -0.47
CA ALA A 877 -11.55 -35.28 -1.24
C ALA A 877 -12.35 -34.04 -0.83
N TYR A 878 -12.79 -33.30 -1.84
CA TYR A 878 -13.60 -32.10 -1.69
C TYR A 878 -15.09 -32.39 -1.87
N ASN A 879 -15.94 -31.52 -1.31
CA ASN A 879 -17.38 -31.59 -1.50
C ASN A 879 -17.75 -31.28 -2.98
N GLY A 880 -18.66 -32.07 -3.57
CA GLY A 880 -19.07 -31.87 -4.97
C GLY A 880 -19.85 -30.58 -5.24
N THR A 881 -20.65 -30.14 -4.26
CA THR A 881 -21.49 -28.93 -4.32
C THR A 881 -20.73 -27.68 -3.87
N TYR A 882 -19.94 -27.81 -2.80
CA TYR A 882 -19.15 -26.73 -2.20
C TYR A 882 -17.65 -27.04 -2.31
N PRO A 883 -17.05 -26.87 -3.50
CA PRO A 883 -15.73 -27.42 -3.79
C PRO A 883 -14.60 -26.88 -2.93
N TRP A 884 -14.76 -25.72 -2.29
CA TRP A 884 -13.79 -25.21 -1.31
C TRP A 884 -13.75 -25.98 0.02
N GLN A 885 -14.71 -26.87 0.28
CA GLN A 885 -14.78 -27.66 1.51
C GLN A 885 -14.05 -28.99 1.37
N VAL A 886 -13.12 -29.25 2.29
CA VAL A 886 -12.49 -30.57 2.43
C VAL A 886 -13.46 -31.49 3.16
N PHE A 887 -14.05 -32.44 2.44
CA PHE A 887 -15.02 -33.38 3.01
C PHE A 887 -14.33 -34.60 3.65
N ARG A 888 -13.18 -35.03 3.11
CA ARG A 888 -12.46 -36.19 3.63
C ARG A 888 -10.96 -36.08 3.40
N THR A 889 -10.17 -36.43 4.39
CA THR A 889 -8.73 -36.70 4.24
C THR A 889 -8.46 -38.18 4.51
N THR A 890 -7.49 -38.76 3.81
CA THR A 890 -7.00 -40.11 4.06
C THR A 890 -5.49 -40.05 4.26
N ASP A 891 -5.02 -40.60 5.37
CA ASP A 891 -3.59 -40.68 5.69
C ASP A 891 -2.89 -41.83 4.93
N PRO A 892 -1.56 -41.97 5.04
CA PRO A 892 -0.81 -43.06 4.41
C PRO A 892 -1.15 -44.47 4.86
N TYR A 893 -1.81 -44.64 6.01
CA TYR A 893 -2.29 -45.92 6.49
C TYR A 893 -3.71 -46.25 6.02
N GLY A 894 -4.31 -45.39 5.19
CA GLY A 894 -5.67 -45.55 4.68
C GLY A 894 -6.74 -45.09 5.66
N ARG A 895 -6.36 -44.46 6.78
CA ARG A 895 -7.28 -44.02 7.84
C ARG A 895 -7.96 -42.73 7.42
N ARG A 896 -9.28 -42.65 7.60
CA ARG A 896 -10.11 -41.56 7.07
C ARG A 896 -10.57 -40.61 8.16
N THR A 897 -10.47 -39.32 7.89
CA THR A 897 -11.14 -38.27 8.67
C THR A 897 -12.16 -37.57 7.79
N THR A 898 -13.43 -37.49 8.23
CA THR A 898 -14.51 -36.78 7.51
C THR A 898 -14.92 -35.52 8.24
N THR A 899 -15.15 -34.45 7.48
CA THR A 899 -15.54 -33.14 8.01
C THR A 899 -16.84 -32.68 7.37
N TYR A 900 -17.80 -32.28 8.21
CA TYR A 900 -19.03 -31.63 7.80
C TYR A 900 -18.99 -30.17 8.21
N TYR A 901 -19.62 -29.33 7.38
CA TYR A 901 -19.64 -27.88 7.55
C TYR A 901 -21.05 -27.39 7.82
N ASP A 902 -21.12 -26.17 8.36
CA ASP A 902 -22.36 -25.50 8.67
C ASP A 902 -23.23 -25.23 7.44
N GLY A 903 -24.55 -25.15 7.65
CA GLY A 903 -25.52 -24.92 6.58
C GLY A 903 -25.72 -23.45 6.18
N ILE A 904 -25.12 -22.49 6.86
CA ILE A 904 -25.41 -21.06 6.71
C ILE A 904 -24.29 -20.34 5.96
N TYR A 905 -23.07 -20.38 6.49
CA TYR A 905 -21.86 -19.79 5.92
C TYR A 905 -21.03 -20.79 5.11
N LYS A 906 -21.23 -22.10 5.28
CA LYS A 906 -20.53 -23.15 4.51
C LYS A 906 -19.00 -23.11 4.67
N ILE A 907 -18.51 -22.65 5.83
CA ILE A 907 -17.07 -22.53 6.10
C ILE A 907 -16.70 -23.01 7.51
N PHE A 908 -17.67 -23.14 8.42
CA PHE A 908 -17.42 -23.55 9.79
C PHE A 908 -17.62 -25.07 9.95
N PRO A 909 -16.58 -25.84 10.35
CA PRO A 909 -16.73 -27.27 10.62
C PRO A 909 -17.69 -27.52 11.78
N THR A 910 -18.79 -28.23 11.55
CA THR A 910 -19.77 -28.58 12.58
C THR A 910 -19.56 -29.98 13.14
N GLN A 911 -18.89 -30.85 12.40
CA GLN A 911 -18.62 -32.22 12.82
C GLN A 911 -17.35 -32.75 12.16
N VAL A 912 -16.47 -33.37 12.95
CA VAL A 912 -15.28 -34.07 12.48
C VAL A 912 -15.34 -35.50 13.03
N THR A 913 -15.13 -36.49 12.16
CA THR A 913 -15.14 -37.91 12.53
C THR A 913 -13.84 -38.54 12.08
N ASN A 914 -13.10 -39.15 13.00
CA ASN A 914 -11.87 -39.87 12.69
C ASN A 914 -12.16 -41.32 12.25
N ASP A 915 -11.10 -42.05 11.91
CA ASP A 915 -11.20 -43.42 11.38
C ASP A 915 -11.73 -44.43 12.41
N ALA A 916 -11.57 -44.13 13.71
CA ALA A 916 -12.13 -44.91 14.80
C ALA A 916 -13.63 -44.66 15.03
N GLY A 917 -14.29 -43.84 14.20
CA GLY A 917 -15.69 -43.45 14.35
C GLY A 917 -15.94 -42.45 15.48
N GLN A 918 -14.88 -41.94 16.12
CA GLN A 918 -15.00 -40.93 17.17
C GLN A 918 -15.35 -39.60 16.53
N THR A 919 -16.38 -38.94 17.09
CA THR A 919 -16.96 -37.73 16.52
C THR A 919 -16.82 -36.57 17.49
N VAL A 920 -16.28 -35.46 17.01
CA VAL A 920 -16.36 -34.16 17.68
C VAL A 920 -17.37 -33.30 16.92
N SER A 921 -18.25 -32.59 17.61
CA SER A 921 -19.21 -31.68 16.99
C SER A 921 -19.20 -30.29 17.63
N THR A 922 -19.31 -29.25 16.81
CA THR A 922 -19.19 -27.85 17.23
C THR A 922 -20.47 -27.10 16.87
N THR A 923 -21.02 -26.40 17.87
CA THR A 923 -22.13 -25.46 17.71
C THR A 923 -21.60 -24.04 17.85
N TYR A 924 -22.00 -23.17 16.94
CA TYR A 924 -21.57 -21.78 16.82
C TYR A 924 -22.66 -20.79 17.26
N ASP A 925 -22.28 -19.52 17.41
CA ASP A 925 -23.18 -18.43 17.83
C ASP A 925 -24.38 -18.19 16.91
N PHE A 926 -24.23 -18.49 15.63
CA PHE A 926 -25.29 -18.32 14.64
C PHE A 926 -26.25 -19.52 14.51
N ASN A 927 -25.94 -20.68 15.11
CA ASN A 927 -26.74 -21.91 15.00
C ASN A 927 -27.04 -22.61 16.34
N ILE A 928 -26.69 -22.00 17.47
CA ILE A 928 -27.07 -22.51 18.79
C ILE A 928 -28.59 -22.45 18.99
N SER A 929 -29.17 -23.53 19.52
CA SER A 929 -30.61 -23.61 19.83
C SER A 929 -30.98 -23.06 21.20
N ALA A 930 -30.00 -22.98 22.12
CA ALA A 930 -30.19 -22.51 23.48
C ALA A 930 -30.32 -20.99 23.53
N THR A 931 -31.56 -20.49 23.58
CA THR A 931 -31.90 -19.05 23.57
C THR A 931 -31.43 -18.28 24.80
N ASN A 932 -31.10 -18.99 25.88
CA ASN A 932 -30.57 -18.46 27.13
C ASN A 932 -29.04 -18.33 27.14
N HIS A 933 -28.33 -18.77 26.10
CA HIS A 933 -26.88 -18.60 26.01
C HIS A 933 -26.51 -17.11 25.89
N PRO A 934 -25.49 -16.58 26.61
CA PRO A 934 -25.14 -15.16 26.57
C PRO A 934 -24.80 -14.61 25.18
N ASN A 935 -24.28 -15.46 24.29
CA ASN A 935 -23.96 -15.14 22.89
C ASN A 935 -25.01 -15.64 21.89
N TYR A 936 -26.23 -16.01 22.33
CA TYR A 936 -27.30 -16.44 21.42
C TYR A 936 -27.63 -15.36 20.38
N GLY A 937 -27.79 -15.76 19.12
CA GLY A 937 -28.13 -14.87 18.02
C GLY A 937 -26.94 -14.08 17.45
N GLY A 938 -25.71 -14.41 17.87
CA GLY A 938 -24.48 -13.87 17.29
C GLY A 938 -24.25 -14.32 15.85
N ASN A 939 -23.36 -13.63 15.14
CA ASN A 939 -23.04 -13.90 13.73
C ASN A 939 -21.53 -13.73 13.42
N ARG A 940 -20.66 -14.03 14.40
CA ARG A 940 -19.20 -13.94 14.31
C ARG A 940 -18.52 -15.29 14.04
N GLY A 941 -19.27 -16.40 14.06
CA GLY A 941 -18.73 -17.75 13.88
C GLY A 941 -17.93 -18.22 15.10
N LEU A 942 -18.42 -17.93 16.30
CA LEU A 942 -17.75 -18.26 17.56
C LEU A 942 -18.21 -19.63 18.07
N PRO A 943 -17.32 -20.58 18.41
CA PRO A 943 -17.72 -21.90 18.89
C PRO A 943 -18.22 -21.80 20.33
N LEU A 944 -19.53 -21.98 20.53
CA LEU A 944 -20.21 -21.85 21.82
C LEU A 944 -20.35 -23.18 22.58
N ALA A 945 -20.42 -24.30 21.86
CA ALA A 945 -20.47 -25.62 22.46
C ALA A 945 -19.68 -26.62 21.61
N VAL A 946 -18.77 -27.35 22.24
CA VAL A 946 -17.99 -28.43 21.61
C VAL A 946 -18.34 -29.71 22.34
N ARG A 947 -18.90 -30.68 21.61
CA ARG A 947 -19.16 -32.03 22.09
C ARG A 947 -18.00 -32.91 21.66
N ASP A 948 -17.27 -33.46 22.61
CA ASP A 948 -16.14 -34.35 22.39
C ASP A 948 -16.58 -35.76 21.94
N ALA A 949 -15.59 -36.61 21.68
CA ALA A 949 -15.80 -38.01 21.29
C ALA A 949 -16.53 -38.86 22.34
N ASN A 950 -16.51 -38.44 23.61
CA ASN A 950 -17.18 -39.10 24.74
C ASN A 950 -18.59 -38.54 24.98
N ASN A 951 -19.12 -37.73 24.06
CA ASN A 951 -20.43 -37.09 24.14
C ASN A 951 -20.53 -36.03 25.25
N ALA A 952 -19.39 -35.62 25.83
CA ALA A 952 -19.28 -34.60 26.85
C ALA A 952 -19.20 -33.20 26.20
N ILE A 953 -19.83 -32.19 26.80
CA ILE A 953 -19.99 -30.86 26.17
C ILE A 953 -19.22 -29.81 26.96
N THR A 954 -18.31 -29.12 26.28
CA THR A 954 -17.67 -27.89 26.75
C THR A 954 -18.41 -26.68 26.21
N HIS A 955 -18.78 -25.72 27.08
CA HIS A 955 -19.43 -24.46 26.69
C HIS A 955 -18.49 -23.27 26.78
N ASN A 956 -18.61 -22.33 25.85
CA ASN A 956 -17.78 -21.13 25.78
C ASN A 956 -18.63 -19.85 25.70
N VAL A 957 -18.22 -18.82 26.43
CA VAL A 957 -18.84 -17.49 26.41
C VAL A 957 -17.80 -16.46 26.01
N TYR A 958 -18.20 -15.57 25.11
CA TYR A 958 -17.35 -14.52 24.51
C TYR A 958 -17.87 -13.14 24.87
N ASP A 959 -16.99 -12.14 24.82
CA ASP A 959 -17.40 -10.74 24.87
C ASP A 959 -17.91 -10.22 23.52
N SER A 960 -18.27 -8.94 23.45
CA SER A 960 -18.83 -8.33 22.24
C SER A 960 -17.82 -8.20 21.09
N TRP A 961 -16.52 -8.32 21.37
CA TRP A 961 -15.45 -8.35 20.37
C TRP A 961 -15.16 -9.77 19.85
N GLY A 962 -15.81 -10.79 20.44
CA GLY A 962 -15.60 -12.19 20.11
C GLY A 962 -14.35 -12.79 20.74
N ARG A 963 -13.87 -12.23 21.86
CA ARG A 963 -12.77 -12.79 22.67
C ARG A 963 -13.34 -13.71 23.75
N LEU A 964 -12.70 -14.84 23.99
CA LEU A 964 -13.15 -15.81 25.00
C LEU A 964 -13.05 -15.19 26.41
N ILE A 965 -14.13 -15.27 27.20
CA ILE A 965 -14.17 -14.78 28.59
C ILE A 965 -14.52 -15.86 29.60
N ARG A 966 -15.24 -16.92 29.22
CA ARG A 966 -15.54 -18.04 30.13
C ARG A 966 -15.59 -19.37 29.39
N THR A 967 -15.09 -20.41 30.01
CA THR A 967 -15.28 -21.81 29.57
C THR A 967 -15.87 -22.64 30.69
N TYR A 968 -16.78 -23.56 30.34
CA TYR A 968 -17.40 -24.53 31.23
C TYR A 968 -17.08 -25.92 30.68
N LEU A 969 -16.25 -26.66 31.40
CA LEU A 969 -15.89 -28.03 31.05
C LEU A 969 -17.10 -28.98 31.19
N PRO A 970 -17.01 -30.21 30.64
CA PRO A 970 -18.13 -31.15 30.66
C PRO A 970 -18.76 -31.37 32.04
N GLY A 971 -20.09 -31.40 32.06
CA GLY A 971 -20.88 -31.52 33.29
C GLY A 971 -21.21 -30.19 33.98
N LYS A 972 -20.64 -29.05 33.53
CA LYS A 972 -20.98 -27.71 34.04
C LYS A 972 -21.77 -26.90 33.01
N ASN A 973 -22.81 -26.20 33.46
CA ASN A 973 -23.67 -25.37 32.62
C ASN A 973 -23.43 -23.88 32.88
N TYR A 974 -23.50 -23.05 31.84
CA TYR A 974 -23.27 -21.61 31.90
C TYR A 974 -24.38 -20.83 32.62
N THR A 975 -25.52 -21.48 32.90
CA THR A 975 -26.65 -20.88 33.62
C THR A 975 -26.53 -20.97 35.14
N ASP A 976 -25.94 -22.05 35.66
CA ASP A 976 -26.06 -22.40 37.09
C ASP A 976 -24.70 -22.76 37.73
N ALA A 977 -23.67 -23.04 36.93
CA ALA A 977 -22.35 -23.43 37.42
C ALA A 977 -21.37 -22.25 37.38
N LYS A 978 -20.31 -22.36 38.18
CA LYS A 978 -19.15 -21.46 38.08
C LYS A 978 -18.32 -21.83 36.85
N PRO A 979 -17.76 -20.84 36.13
CA PRO A 979 -16.93 -21.12 34.96
C PRO A 979 -15.63 -21.83 35.37
N SER A 980 -15.24 -22.82 34.56
CA SER A 980 -14.03 -23.63 34.70
C SER A 980 -12.76 -22.85 34.35
N SER A 981 -12.87 -21.90 33.43
CA SER A 981 -11.87 -20.85 33.23
C SER A 981 -12.55 -19.51 32.99
N LEU A 982 -11.85 -18.42 33.33
CA LEU A 982 -12.30 -17.04 33.19
C LEU A 982 -11.15 -16.23 32.59
N THR A 983 -11.47 -15.36 31.64
CA THR A 983 -10.53 -14.38 31.08
C THR A 983 -11.15 -12.98 31.09
N GLN A 984 -10.35 -11.97 31.39
CA GLN A 984 -10.75 -10.56 31.45
C GLN A 984 -9.71 -9.69 30.73
N TYR A 985 -10.18 -8.63 30.10
CA TYR A 985 -9.36 -7.72 29.30
C TYR A 985 -9.53 -6.29 29.83
N TYR A 986 -8.41 -5.61 30.09
CA TYR A 986 -8.39 -4.22 30.54
C TYR A 986 -7.43 -3.40 29.68
N TYR A 987 -7.91 -2.27 29.19
CA TYR A 987 -7.15 -1.37 28.30
C TYR A 987 -7.61 0.10 28.40
N PHE A 988 -8.47 0.42 29.37
CA PHE A 988 -8.83 1.79 29.75
C PHE A 988 -8.49 2.06 31.20
N ASN A 989 -8.35 3.33 31.55
CA ASN A 989 -8.30 3.83 32.91
C ASN A 989 -9.49 4.75 33.26
N GLU A 990 -9.54 5.17 34.51
CA GLU A 990 -10.66 5.91 35.09
C GLU A 990 -10.89 7.30 34.48
N ASP A 991 -9.91 7.85 33.77
CA ASP A 991 -10.05 9.14 33.07
C ASP A 991 -10.67 8.95 31.66
N GLU A 992 -10.61 7.74 31.12
CA GLU A 992 -11.04 7.42 29.75
C GLU A 992 -12.44 6.82 29.68
N GLN A 993 -12.91 6.23 30.78
CA GLN A 993 -14.15 5.47 30.82
C GLN A 993 -14.78 5.48 32.22
N SER A 994 -16.10 5.72 32.27
CA SER A 994 -16.90 5.72 33.51
C SER A 994 -18.21 4.94 33.31
N PRO A 995 -18.59 4.02 34.23
CA PRO A 995 -17.81 3.57 35.38
C PRO A 995 -16.54 2.83 34.96
N CYS A 996 -15.50 2.86 35.81
CA CYS A 996 -14.25 2.15 35.55
C CYS A 996 -14.27 0.76 36.19
N ASP A 997 -14.71 -0.25 35.43
CA ASP A 997 -14.80 -1.63 35.88
C ASP A 997 -14.66 -2.64 34.72
N VAL A 998 -14.84 -3.93 35.03
CA VAL A 998 -14.75 -5.04 34.07
C VAL A 998 -15.75 -4.91 32.92
N SER A 999 -16.93 -4.33 33.15
CA SER A 999 -17.97 -4.19 32.12
C SER A 999 -17.56 -3.21 31.02
N THR A 1000 -16.69 -2.26 31.37
CA THR A 1000 -16.17 -1.24 30.47
C THR A 1000 -14.71 -1.49 30.06
N ASN A 1001 -14.12 -2.63 30.44
CA ASN A 1001 -12.70 -2.98 30.21
C ASN A 1001 -11.72 -1.97 30.83
N CYS A 1002 -12.11 -1.37 31.96
CA CYS A 1002 -11.38 -0.31 32.62
C CYS A 1002 -10.78 -0.78 33.95
N LEU A 1003 -9.53 -0.40 34.20
CA LEU A 1003 -8.83 -0.67 35.43
C LEU A 1003 -8.13 0.59 35.95
N VAL A 1004 -8.41 0.94 37.20
CA VAL A 1004 -7.89 2.15 37.84
C VAL A 1004 -6.36 2.15 37.83
N GLY A 1005 -5.76 3.24 37.35
CA GLY A 1005 -4.32 3.43 37.29
C GLY A 1005 -3.61 2.72 36.13
N LEU A 1006 -4.32 2.04 35.23
CA LEU A 1006 -3.73 1.45 34.02
C LEU A 1006 -3.21 2.55 33.08
N GLY A 1007 -2.02 2.37 32.53
CA GLY A 1007 -1.34 3.35 31.67
C GLY A 1007 -1.02 4.72 32.27
N LYS A 1008 -1.30 4.97 33.57
CA LYS A 1008 -1.01 6.25 34.24
C LYS A 1008 0.46 6.37 34.62
N LEU A 1009 0.91 7.61 34.69
CA LEU A 1009 2.19 7.95 35.31
C LEU A 1009 2.02 7.94 36.83
N LEU A 1010 2.63 6.98 37.53
CA LEU A 1010 2.61 6.86 38.98
C LEU A 1010 4.05 6.94 39.51
N ASN A 1011 4.31 7.87 40.44
CA ASN A 1011 5.64 8.10 41.01
C ASN A 1011 6.76 8.27 39.95
N GLY A 1012 6.42 8.93 38.83
CA GLY A 1012 7.37 9.18 37.73
C GLY A 1012 7.56 8.01 36.75
N THR A 1013 6.86 6.88 36.92
CA THR A 1013 6.93 5.75 35.98
C THR A 1013 5.56 5.40 35.41
N TYR A 1014 5.49 5.11 34.11
CA TYR A 1014 4.25 4.68 33.48
C TYR A 1014 3.92 3.24 33.85
N THR A 1015 2.66 3.01 34.22
CA THR A 1015 2.13 1.66 34.40
C THR A 1015 1.86 0.98 33.04
N PRO A 1016 1.68 -0.35 33.01
CA PRO A 1016 1.40 -1.09 31.79
C PRO A 1016 0.11 -0.59 31.15
N LYS A 1017 -0.01 -0.77 29.84
CA LYS A 1017 -1.09 -0.21 29.03
C LYS A 1017 -2.26 -1.15 28.85
N MET A 1018 -2.02 -2.44 29.00
CA MET A 1018 -3.04 -3.46 28.89
C MET A 1018 -2.79 -4.57 29.92
N LEU A 1019 -3.87 -5.12 30.45
CA LEU A 1019 -3.85 -6.30 31.30
C LEU A 1019 -4.80 -7.36 30.72
N VAL A 1020 -4.30 -8.59 30.61
CA VAL A 1020 -5.11 -9.78 30.40
C VAL A 1020 -5.03 -10.64 31.66
N GLY A 1021 -6.15 -10.77 32.36
CA GLY A 1021 -6.27 -11.66 33.51
C GLY A 1021 -6.90 -12.98 33.09
N SER A 1022 -6.29 -14.11 33.41
CA SER A 1022 -6.86 -15.45 33.22
C SER A 1022 -6.86 -16.21 34.54
N ALA A 1023 -7.87 -17.04 34.77
CA ALA A 1023 -7.98 -17.86 35.96
C ALA A 1023 -8.64 -19.19 35.64
N THR A 1024 -8.13 -20.26 36.24
CA THR A 1024 -8.72 -21.60 36.14
C THR A 1024 -9.33 -22.01 37.46
N TYR A 1025 -10.30 -22.90 37.38
CA TYR A 1025 -11.10 -23.33 38.51
C TYR A 1025 -10.41 -24.45 39.29
N TYR A 1026 -10.30 -24.31 40.62
CA TYR A 1026 -9.69 -25.33 41.48
C TYR A 1026 -10.69 -25.98 42.46
N SER A 1027 -11.55 -25.21 43.15
CA SER A 1027 -12.47 -25.78 44.18
C SER A 1027 -13.81 -25.04 44.33
N GLU A 1028 -14.85 -25.77 44.77
CA GLU A 1028 -16.22 -25.27 45.05
C GLU A 1028 -16.38 -24.54 46.37
N VAL A 1029 -15.37 -24.59 47.25
CA VAL A 1029 -15.40 -23.93 48.56
C VAL A 1029 -15.64 -22.42 48.42
N GLY A 1030 -16.66 -21.92 49.12
CA GLY A 1030 -17.08 -20.51 49.13
C GLY A 1030 -17.91 -20.05 47.91
N PRO A 1031 -18.55 -18.87 47.96
CA PRO A 1031 -19.42 -18.38 46.89
C PRO A 1031 -18.70 -18.07 45.55
N ALA A 1032 -17.38 -17.81 45.57
CA ALA A 1032 -16.59 -17.53 44.36
C ALA A 1032 -15.84 -18.76 43.79
N GLY A 1033 -15.59 -19.77 44.64
CA GLY A 1033 -14.68 -20.89 44.36
C GLY A 1033 -13.19 -20.47 44.49
N VAL A 1034 -12.30 -21.44 44.69
CA VAL A 1034 -10.84 -21.21 44.76
C VAL A 1034 -10.26 -21.26 43.34
N ARG A 1035 -9.38 -20.30 43.00
CA ARG A 1035 -8.84 -20.13 41.63
C ARG A 1035 -7.38 -19.70 41.62
N PRO A 1036 -6.44 -20.48 41.04
CA PRO A 1036 -5.19 -19.94 40.53
C PRO A 1036 -5.45 -19.06 39.30
N GLY A 1037 -4.73 -17.96 39.19
CA GLY A 1037 -4.81 -17.05 38.06
C GLY A 1037 -3.46 -16.50 37.64
N ASN A 1038 -3.43 -15.92 36.44
CA ASN A 1038 -2.31 -15.20 35.88
C ASN A 1038 -2.78 -13.84 35.36
N HIS A 1039 -2.09 -12.79 35.72
CA HIS A 1039 -2.23 -11.45 35.17
C HIS A 1039 -1.04 -11.18 34.25
N SER A 1040 -1.32 -10.95 32.97
CA SER A 1040 -0.31 -10.64 31.95
C SER A 1040 -0.42 -9.16 31.57
N TYR A 1041 0.64 -8.40 31.79
CA TYR A 1041 0.69 -6.96 31.57
C TYR A 1041 1.52 -6.63 30.34
N TYR A 1042 1.00 -5.75 29.50
CA TYR A 1042 1.62 -5.39 28.22
C TYR A 1042 1.94 -3.90 28.15
N ASN A 1043 3.03 -3.57 27.46
CA ASN A 1043 3.33 -2.19 27.07
C ASN A 1043 2.49 -1.76 25.86
N GLY A 1044 2.66 -0.51 25.41
CA GLY A 1044 1.97 0.05 24.25
C GLY A 1044 2.34 -0.59 22.91
N LEU A 1045 3.42 -1.39 22.83
CA LEU A 1045 3.80 -2.16 21.63
C LEU A 1045 3.31 -3.62 21.68
N GLY A 1046 2.56 -3.98 22.72
CA GLY A 1046 2.02 -5.34 22.91
C GLY A 1046 3.05 -6.36 23.39
N GLN A 1047 4.19 -5.92 23.93
CA GLN A 1047 5.18 -6.79 24.53
C GLN A 1047 4.84 -7.06 26.01
N LEU A 1048 5.06 -8.29 26.47
CA LEU A 1048 4.77 -8.72 27.84
C LEU A 1048 5.82 -8.18 28.82
N VAL A 1049 5.46 -7.20 29.64
CA VAL A 1049 6.40 -6.56 30.58
C VAL A 1049 6.35 -7.15 31.98
N GLN A 1050 5.25 -7.81 32.35
CA GLN A 1050 5.12 -8.49 33.63
C GLN A 1050 4.07 -9.60 33.55
N SER A 1051 4.35 -10.71 34.22
CA SER A 1051 3.38 -11.75 34.55
C SER A 1051 3.30 -11.88 36.06
N ARG A 1052 2.07 -12.05 36.58
CA ARG A 1052 1.80 -12.15 38.00
C ARG A 1052 0.85 -13.31 38.26
N GLN A 1053 1.32 -14.30 38.99
CA GLN A 1053 0.50 -15.41 39.47
C GLN A 1053 -0.22 -15.02 40.75
N VAL A 1054 -1.54 -15.23 40.77
CA VAL A 1054 -2.43 -14.86 41.86
C VAL A 1054 -3.20 -16.09 42.34
N TRP A 1055 -3.61 -16.07 43.61
CA TRP A 1055 -4.41 -17.14 44.20
C TRP A 1055 -5.65 -16.56 44.90
N ILE A 1056 -6.80 -16.73 44.25
CA ILE A 1056 -8.07 -16.16 44.71
C ILE A 1056 -8.81 -17.20 45.57
N HIS A 1057 -9.23 -16.78 46.76
CA HIS A 1057 -10.04 -17.56 47.71
C HIS A 1057 -11.39 -16.87 47.95
N GLU A 1058 -12.19 -17.41 48.87
CA GLU A 1058 -13.52 -16.95 49.31
C GLU A 1058 -13.81 -15.44 49.10
N GLN A 1059 -14.99 -15.11 48.56
CA GLN A 1059 -15.46 -13.72 48.31
C GLN A 1059 -14.60 -12.85 47.36
N TRP A 1060 -13.80 -13.44 46.47
CA TRP A 1060 -12.88 -12.72 45.57
C TRP A 1060 -11.67 -12.10 46.29
N GLU A 1061 -11.35 -12.56 47.50
CA GLU A 1061 -10.15 -12.14 48.21
C GLU A 1061 -8.91 -12.83 47.63
N ASN A 1062 -7.92 -12.06 47.19
CA ASN A 1062 -6.63 -12.63 46.81
C ASN A 1062 -5.81 -12.86 48.07
N LEU A 1063 -5.65 -14.14 48.44
CA LEU A 1063 -4.83 -14.49 49.58
C LEU A 1063 -3.35 -14.46 49.24
N GLY A 1064 -2.99 -14.66 47.97
CA GLY A 1064 -1.62 -14.93 47.53
C GLY A 1064 -1.23 -16.39 47.65
N ILE A 1065 -0.10 -16.76 47.06
CA ILE A 1065 0.52 -18.08 47.12
C ILE A 1065 1.35 -18.17 48.42
N PRO A 1066 1.24 -19.24 49.22
CA PRO A 1066 2.08 -19.40 50.40
C PRO A 1066 3.55 -19.56 50.00
N VAL A 1067 4.40 -18.66 50.46
CA VAL A 1067 5.85 -18.68 50.27
C VAL A 1067 6.52 -18.87 51.62
N GLU A 1068 7.40 -19.88 51.70
CA GLU A 1068 8.13 -20.21 52.92
C GLU A 1068 8.91 -18.99 53.43
N GLY A 1069 8.71 -18.62 54.69
CA GLY A 1069 9.37 -17.48 55.33
C GLY A 1069 8.78 -16.10 55.00
N GLU A 1070 7.90 -15.96 54.01
CA GLU A 1070 7.33 -14.66 53.60
C GLU A 1070 5.82 -14.54 53.78
N GLY A 1071 5.14 -15.63 54.14
CA GLY A 1071 3.69 -15.69 54.22
C GLY A 1071 3.06 -15.76 52.83
N TYR A 1072 1.86 -15.21 52.67
CA TYR A 1072 1.20 -15.24 51.37
C TYR A 1072 1.64 -14.07 50.47
N ARG A 1073 2.02 -14.41 49.24
CA ARG A 1073 2.61 -13.50 48.24
C ARG A 1073 2.14 -13.86 46.84
N ASP A 1074 2.07 -12.89 45.95
CA ASP A 1074 1.96 -13.19 44.51
C ASP A 1074 3.36 -13.44 43.94
N LEU A 1075 3.47 -14.32 42.94
CA LEU A 1075 4.73 -14.61 42.25
C LEU A 1075 4.77 -13.84 40.93
N LEU A 1076 5.84 -13.08 40.70
CA LEU A 1076 5.99 -12.18 39.57
C LEU A 1076 7.22 -12.52 38.74
N THR A 1077 7.10 -12.29 37.43
CA THR A 1077 8.24 -12.15 36.52
C THR A 1077 8.07 -10.86 35.73
N SER A 1078 9.18 -10.18 35.46
CA SER A 1078 9.19 -8.93 34.69
C SER A 1078 10.22 -9.00 33.57
N ALA A 1079 9.95 -8.31 32.48
CA ALA A 1079 10.84 -8.24 31.33
C ALA A 1079 10.96 -6.80 30.82
N THR A 1080 12.16 -6.44 30.35
CA THR A 1080 12.40 -5.23 29.57
C THR A 1080 12.86 -5.60 28.17
N TYR A 1081 12.67 -4.69 27.22
CA TYR A 1081 13.00 -4.91 25.82
C TYR A 1081 13.99 -3.85 25.33
N ASN A 1082 14.94 -4.28 24.49
CA ASN A 1082 15.83 -3.38 23.78
C ASN A 1082 15.17 -2.82 22.52
N SER A 1083 15.89 -1.96 21.78
CA SER A 1083 15.40 -1.33 20.55
C SER A 1083 15.16 -2.28 19.38
N LEU A 1084 15.68 -3.51 19.46
CA LEU A 1084 15.43 -4.58 18.49
C LEU A 1084 14.22 -5.44 18.87
N GLY A 1085 13.53 -5.10 19.95
CA GLY A 1085 12.37 -5.83 20.46
C GLY A 1085 12.72 -7.15 21.15
N GLN A 1086 14.00 -7.41 21.42
CA GLN A 1086 14.46 -8.58 22.17
C GLN A 1086 14.39 -8.31 23.67
N ALA A 1087 14.17 -9.36 24.46
CA ALA A 1087 14.22 -9.25 25.92
C ALA A 1087 15.64 -8.91 26.37
N GLU A 1088 15.81 -7.71 26.92
CA GLU A 1088 17.07 -7.19 27.47
C GLU A 1088 17.31 -7.77 28.86
N TYR A 1089 16.26 -7.80 29.68
CA TYR A 1089 16.25 -8.37 31.01
C TYR A 1089 15.01 -9.25 31.18
N SER A 1090 15.17 -10.33 31.94
CA SER A 1090 14.07 -11.14 32.46
C SER A 1090 14.39 -11.49 33.89
N SER A 1091 13.51 -11.10 34.81
CA SER A 1091 13.72 -11.38 36.22
C SER A 1091 13.60 -12.87 36.50
N SER A 1092 14.33 -13.35 37.51
CA SER A 1092 13.90 -14.55 38.22
C SER A 1092 12.54 -14.31 38.88
N VAL A 1093 11.84 -15.38 39.27
CA VAL A 1093 10.58 -15.24 40.01
C VAL A 1093 10.83 -14.52 41.33
N TYR A 1094 10.03 -13.51 41.64
CA TYR A 1094 10.08 -12.78 42.92
C TYR A 1094 8.69 -12.59 43.49
N THR A 1095 8.61 -12.23 44.77
CA THR A 1095 7.36 -12.13 45.52
C THR A 1095 6.86 -10.68 45.62
N ALA A 1096 5.54 -10.50 45.64
CA ALA A 1096 4.91 -9.22 45.98
C ALA A 1096 3.72 -9.42 46.93
N GLN A 1097 3.25 -8.35 47.57
CA GLN A 1097 2.02 -8.41 48.37
C GLN A 1097 0.83 -8.83 47.49
N PRO A 1098 -0.10 -9.68 47.98
CA PRO A 1098 -1.26 -10.12 47.21
C PRO A 1098 -2.07 -8.95 46.61
N TYR A 1099 -2.45 -9.08 45.35
CA TYR A 1099 -3.27 -8.11 44.63
C TYR A 1099 -4.71 -8.11 45.12
N ASN A 1100 -5.10 -7.18 45.99
CA ASN A 1100 -6.50 -6.99 46.39
C ASN A 1100 -7.16 -5.87 45.59
N SER A 1101 -8.14 -6.24 44.76
CA SER A 1101 -8.83 -5.35 43.83
C SER A 1101 -9.91 -4.48 44.47
N TYR A 1102 -10.12 -4.51 45.80
CA TYR A 1102 -11.12 -3.67 46.47
C TYR A 1102 -10.72 -3.22 47.89
N PRO A 1103 -10.85 -1.92 48.25
CA PRO A 1103 -10.94 -0.74 47.39
C PRO A 1103 -9.57 -0.06 47.26
N LYS A 1104 -9.18 0.31 46.04
CA LYS A 1104 -8.07 1.25 45.76
C LYS A 1104 -6.69 0.80 46.26
N ILE A 1105 -6.03 -0.08 45.53
CA ILE A 1105 -4.57 -0.17 45.60
C ILE A 1105 -4.00 0.11 44.21
N LEU A 1106 -3.14 1.13 44.14
CA LEU A 1106 -2.37 1.54 42.97
C LEU A 1106 -1.68 0.32 42.34
N MET A 1107 -1.72 0.21 41.01
CA MET A 1107 -0.74 -0.60 40.27
C MET A 1107 0.66 -0.10 40.62
N THR A 1108 1.26 -0.66 41.65
CA THR A 1108 2.66 -0.42 41.95
C THR A 1108 3.41 -1.46 41.13
N LEU A 1109 3.96 -1.04 39.99
CA LEU A 1109 4.98 -1.85 39.33
C LEU A 1109 6.11 -2.00 40.35
N VAL A 1110 6.43 -3.22 40.76
CA VAL A 1110 7.69 -3.48 41.48
C VAL A 1110 8.76 -3.48 40.39
N ILE A 1111 9.26 -2.30 40.07
CA ILE A 1111 10.43 -2.11 39.21
C ILE A 1111 11.64 -2.26 40.11
N LEU A 1112 12.52 -3.20 39.76
CA LEU A 1112 13.86 -3.30 40.34
C LEU A 1112 14.79 -2.29 39.67
#